data_AF-A0A1B0AUV9-F1
#
_entry.id   AF-A0A1B0AUV9-F1
#
_cell.length_a   1.000
_cell.length_b   1.000
_cell.length_c   1.000
_cell.angle_alpha   90.00
_cell.angle_beta   90.00
_cell.angle_gamma   90.00
#
_symmetry.space_group_name_H-M   'P 1'
#
loop_
_entity.id
_entity.type
_entity.pdbx_description
1 polymer ?
#
loop_
_entity_poly.entity_id
_entity_poly.type
_entity_poly.pdbx_seq_one_letter_code
_entity_poly.pdbx_strand_id
1 'polypeptide(L)'
;MTTYELTSKCRDDDDDDDSSKTISATRKKLGFSQIKSTKNPISEQFSNNVANLASSSTFLVIDESEKLGKFQQYLSANSLNGSAGTSASPSSLVTCLCGNGKCNWFRHYRMYKTILAILLLLVLLPLFAHRNLLNSDNDEPQLDMHHARPLLDAYEDFSSMRASDLKMRIEELLRIKSTVSVELRELEARRQKLQSDIGQYNQKIEELKQELMREQTELERLKISVEQAQVAQREAVQRNTPDLALPRTLFPNSLPRKMPPASMQTAISCEMHNCFDHSRCSLTSGFPVYLYDPDVYNVLKTGYDIDGFMRTTIKQTLGYNAHFVRDPKQACIYLVLVGEALLENDATKNNRYSALEEDQKERVSARALTDKYETVDMAKLYRLPFWGGDGRNHVLLNFARRNLNSRSTNALFGQNTMRAILVQSAFELSQFRPNYDLIVPPILGPPGGDVWQECTSMVPARRTYLLSFQGELRPLDSSQQSAEPLDDFILDHLLEMVRGATQDKFLLQFKCIPATEQMDENAAADWALCGTDSSRKAVLKDSTFALILPPLERRISSTLMLARLYEALRSGAIPVILGADEVRLPYIETIDWRKLTLLLPKARITELHFLLRAIQDSDLLLMRRQGRLVWERYLSSVQATVDTIIASLRDRLGVPPRPVSPVIAQSVFNSTFIPLKSDPPVGMENEPEESLGPIEPPYSSPAYRRNYTILRIQSKEAWNDWVDPFYMYPQLPFDPILPSEAKFLGSHMGFRPIGKGSGGAGKEFSEALGGNHPREQFTIVILTYEREQVLMDSLGRLYGLPYLHKVVVVWNSPKPPLDDLRWPDIGVPVAVVRAPRNSLNNRFLPFDVVETEAVLSVDDDAHLRHDEILFGFRVWREHRDRVVGFPGRFHAWDLNTNHNWNYNSNYSCELSMVLTGAAFIHKYYMYLYTYHLPQAIRDKVDEYMNCEDIAMNFLVSHITRKPPVKVTSRWTFRCPGCPVSLSEDDTHFQERHKCINFFTQVRIVFGYTPLLNTQYRADSILFKTRIPHDKQKCFKYI
;
A
#
# COMPACT_ATOMS: atom_id res chain seq x y z
N MET A 1 -69.51 -17.74 -10.60
CA MET A 1 -69.02 -16.37 -10.36
C MET A 1 -67.51 -16.41 -10.59
N THR A 2 -66.97 -15.99 -11.74
CA THR A 2 -66.82 -14.58 -12.23
C THR A 2 -65.92 -13.79 -11.26
N THR A 3 -64.61 -13.69 -11.51
CA THR A 3 -63.91 -12.68 -12.36
C THR A 3 -64.08 -11.25 -11.83
N TYR A 4 -63.08 -10.36 -11.78
CA TYR A 4 -61.88 -10.13 -12.60
C TYR A 4 -60.71 -9.58 -11.71
N GLU A 5 -59.52 -9.19 -12.17
CA GLU A 5 -58.54 -9.73 -13.14
C GLU A 5 -57.27 -8.84 -13.07
N LEU A 6 -56.10 -9.36 -13.46
CA LEU A 6 -54.84 -8.61 -13.54
C LEU A 6 -54.45 -8.35 -15.00
N THR A 7 -54.05 -7.13 -15.36
CA THR A 7 -52.95 -6.87 -16.30
C THR A 7 -52.56 -5.39 -16.36
N SER A 8 -51.35 -5.11 -16.83
CA SER A 8 -50.82 -3.77 -17.03
C SER A 8 -49.90 -3.72 -18.25
N LYS A 9 -50.11 -2.76 -19.17
CA LYS A 9 -49.20 -2.37 -20.27
C LYS A 9 -48.91 -3.47 -21.32
N CYS A 10 -48.50 -3.18 -22.56
CA CYS A 10 -48.17 -1.92 -23.23
C CYS A 10 -48.29 -2.12 -24.76
N ARG A 11 -48.67 -1.08 -25.49
CA ARG A 11 -48.14 -0.59 -26.80
C ARG A 11 -49.05 0.59 -27.21
N ASP A 12 -48.50 1.79 -27.40
CA ASP A 12 -47.75 2.23 -28.58
C ASP A 12 -48.72 2.33 -29.77
N ASP A 13 -49.08 3.56 -30.17
CA ASP A 13 -48.82 4.11 -31.51
C ASP A 13 -49.25 5.60 -31.57
N ASP A 14 -48.34 6.41 -32.11
CA ASP A 14 -48.50 7.54 -33.04
C ASP A 14 -49.27 8.86 -32.70
N ASP A 15 -48.47 9.94 -32.81
CA ASP A 15 -48.66 11.15 -33.64
C ASP A 15 -49.36 12.46 -33.18
N ASP A 16 -48.69 13.52 -33.62
CA ASP A 16 -49.15 14.83 -34.13
C ASP A 16 -49.84 15.91 -33.26
N ASP A 17 -49.65 17.21 -33.53
CA ASP A 17 -48.52 17.95 -34.17
C ASP A 17 -48.68 19.48 -33.93
N ASP A 18 -47.69 20.23 -34.40
CA ASP A 18 -47.84 21.47 -35.18
C ASP A 18 -47.86 22.81 -34.43
N SER A 19 -47.85 23.86 -35.26
CA SER A 19 -46.96 24.98 -35.11
C SER A 19 -47.41 26.16 -35.97
N SER A 20 -47.22 27.37 -35.46
CA SER A 20 -47.26 28.63 -36.21
C SER A 20 -48.63 29.07 -36.79
N LYS A 21 -48.65 30.35 -37.22
CA LYS A 21 -49.63 30.99 -38.12
C LYS A 21 -51.08 31.20 -37.62
N THR A 22 -51.74 32.35 -37.85
CA THR A 22 -51.32 33.77 -37.85
C THR A 22 -52.57 34.68 -37.94
N ILE A 23 -52.46 35.92 -37.43
CA ILE A 23 -53.13 37.14 -37.93
C ILE A 23 -54.65 37.36 -37.63
N SER A 24 -54.91 38.48 -36.92
CA SER A 24 -56.09 39.37 -36.97
C SER A 24 -57.48 38.80 -36.60
N ALA A 25 -58.10 39.25 -35.49
CA ALA A 25 -58.81 40.55 -35.53
C ALA A 25 -58.94 41.31 -34.18
N THR A 26 -59.20 42.62 -34.30
CA THR A 26 -59.59 43.57 -33.22
C THR A 26 -60.83 43.14 -32.42
N ARG A 27 -61.15 43.62 -31.20
CA ARG A 27 -61.22 45.05 -30.78
C ARG A 27 -61.56 45.24 -29.27
N LYS A 28 -61.08 46.36 -28.66
CA LYS A 28 -61.65 47.15 -27.52
C LYS A 28 -61.69 46.62 -26.04
N LYS A 29 -60.86 47.32 -25.22
CA LYS A 29 -61.16 48.11 -23.98
C LYS A 29 -61.22 47.48 -22.56
N LEU A 30 -60.78 48.32 -21.60
CA LEU A 30 -60.72 48.22 -20.11
C LEU A 30 -59.56 47.36 -19.57
N GLY A 31 -58.65 47.80 -18.67
CA GLY A 31 -58.40 49.10 -18.00
C GLY A 31 -59.24 49.33 -16.73
N PHE A 32 -58.73 49.65 -15.53
CA PHE A 32 -57.40 50.09 -15.02
C PHE A 32 -56.74 48.99 -14.11
N SER A 33 -55.48 48.96 -13.63
CA SER A 33 -54.53 49.94 -13.02
C SER A 33 -54.98 50.43 -11.61
N GLN A 34 -54.18 50.59 -10.53
CA GLN A 34 -52.72 50.53 -10.20
C GLN A 34 -52.53 49.82 -8.81
N ILE A 35 -51.36 49.68 -8.16
CA ILE A 35 -50.66 50.68 -7.28
C ILE A 35 -49.32 50.09 -6.74
N LYS A 36 -48.39 50.95 -6.29
CA LYS A 36 -47.03 50.65 -5.72
C LYS A 36 -47.02 50.70 -4.17
N SER A 37 -45.82 50.53 -3.57
CA SER A 37 -45.38 51.11 -2.26
C SER A 37 -45.82 50.35 -0.96
N THR A 38 -45.11 50.32 0.18
CA THR A 38 -43.71 50.69 0.58
C THR A 38 -43.34 50.19 2.02
N LYS A 39 -42.02 50.13 2.34
CA LYS A 39 -41.35 50.37 3.66
C LYS A 39 -41.58 49.46 4.90
N ASN A 40 -40.48 48.86 5.42
CA ASN A 40 -39.75 49.14 6.69
C ASN A 40 -40.48 49.65 7.97
N PRO A 41 -39.89 49.54 9.20
CA PRO A 41 -38.78 48.72 9.75
C PRO A 41 -39.06 48.17 11.20
N ILE A 42 -38.03 48.08 12.10
CA ILE A 42 -38.04 47.85 13.58
C ILE A 42 -38.23 46.37 13.99
N SER A 43 -37.48 45.67 14.88
CA SER A 43 -36.35 45.88 15.83
C SER A 43 -36.65 45.84 17.35
N GLU A 44 -35.78 45.11 18.07
CA GLU A 44 -35.51 45.10 19.53
C GLU A 44 -36.35 44.24 20.52
N GLN A 45 -35.57 43.52 21.37
CA GLN A 45 -35.75 43.17 22.79
C GLN A 45 -37.03 42.47 23.32
N PHE A 46 -36.82 41.32 24.00
CA PHE A 46 -36.96 41.22 25.47
C PHE A 46 -36.11 40.04 26.02
N SER A 47 -35.95 39.91 27.35
CA SER A 47 -34.87 39.11 27.98
C SER A 47 -35.29 38.33 29.25
N ASN A 48 -34.38 37.44 29.70
CA ASN A 48 -34.16 36.91 31.07
C ASN A 48 -34.78 35.55 31.51
N ASN A 49 -34.09 34.96 32.50
CA ASN A 49 -34.36 33.78 33.34
C ASN A 49 -34.17 32.40 32.66
N VAL A 50 -33.18 31.52 32.97
CA VAL A 50 -32.28 31.25 34.14
C VAL A 50 -32.89 30.34 35.23
N ALA A 51 -32.03 29.46 35.81
CA ALA A 51 -32.27 28.37 36.78
C ALA A 51 -32.88 27.09 36.15
N ASN A 52 -32.43 25.84 36.40
CA ASN A 52 -31.29 25.23 37.13
C ASN A 52 -30.86 23.95 36.34
N LEU A 53 -29.81 23.16 36.62
CA LEU A 53 -28.90 22.98 37.76
C LEU A 53 -27.58 22.34 37.24
N ALA A 54 -26.43 22.50 37.92
CA ALA A 54 -25.15 21.93 37.48
C ALA A 54 -24.31 21.30 38.61
N SER A 55 -23.67 20.17 38.32
CA SER A 55 -22.59 19.48 39.07
C SER A 55 -22.08 18.32 38.22
N SER A 56 -20.81 17.93 38.11
CA SER A 56 -19.52 18.39 38.67
C SER A 56 -18.44 18.03 37.60
N SER A 57 -17.17 18.45 37.60
CA SER A 57 -16.29 18.94 38.68
C SER A 57 -15.15 19.84 38.13
N THR A 58 -14.50 20.58 39.01
CA THR A 58 -13.62 21.72 38.71
C THR A 58 -12.19 21.34 38.33
N PHE A 59 -11.61 22.05 37.35
CA PHE A 59 -10.16 22.28 37.27
C PHE A 59 -9.85 23.70 37.76
N LEU A 60 -8.90 23.84 38.68
CA LEU A 60 -8.50 25.15 39.21
C LEU A 60 -7.43 25.81 38.34
N VAL A 61 -7.71 27.06 37.96
CA VAL A 61 -6.73 28.03 37.46
C VAL A 61 -6.55 29.10 38.53
N ILE A 62 -5.33 29.59 38.70
CA ILE A 62 -5.02 30.84 39.42
C ILE A 62 -4.28 31.75 38.43
N ASP A 63 -4.55 33.06 38.54
CA ASP A 63 -4.28 34.09 37.53
C ASP A 63 -3.12 35.04 37.98
N GLU A 64 -3.02 36.20 37.33
CA GLU A 64 -2.24 37.41 37.65
C GLU A 64 -0.85 37.58 37.01
N SER A 65 -0.88 38.08 35.77
CA SER A 65 -0.51 39.46 35.37
C SER A 65 0.89 40.10 35.64
N GLU A 66 1.29 40.94 34.66
CA GLU A 66 2.19 42.12 34.73
C GLU A 66 3.57 42.08 35.43
N LYS A 67 4.67 42.27 34.65
CA LYS A 67 5.30 43.60 34.36
C LYS A 67 6.61 43.54 33.55
N LEU A 68 7.07 44.72 33.08
CA LEU A 68 8.38 44.96 32.45
C LEU A 68 9.50 45.12 33.52
N GLY A 69 10.74 44.68 33.23
CA GLY A 69 11.87 44.88 34.16
C GLY A 69 13.29 44.59 33.61
N LYS A 70 13.94 45.65 33.10
CA LYS A 70 15.33 45.74 32.58
C LYS A 70 16.49 45.25 33.52
N PHE A 71 17.65 44.99 32.88
CA PHE A 71 19.04 45.04 33.41
C PHE A 71 19.48 43.95 34.43
N GLN A 72 20.77 43.80 34.80
CA GLN A 72 22.03 43.63 34.02
C GLN A 72 23.20 43.30 35.00
N GLN A 73 23.99 42.25 34.70
CA GLN A 73 25.46 42.16 34.96
C GLN A 73 26.06 41.97 36.40
N TYR A 74 27.27 41.39 36.40
CA TYR A 74 28.24 41.17 37.50
C TYR A 74 27.82 40.25 38.68
N LEU A 75 28.74 39.67 39.47
CA LEU A 75 29.99 38.89 39.26
C LEU A 75 30.65 38.69 40.64
N SER A 76 31.42 37.59 40.82
CA SER A 76 32.37 37.37 41.93
C SER A 76 31.76 37.22 43.36
N ALA A 77 32.40 36.56 44.33
CA ALA A 77 33.39 35.46 44.33
C ALA A 77 33.57 34.91 45.77
N ASN A 78 34.32 33.80 45.90
CA ASN A 78 35.09 33.38 47.10
C ASN A 78 34.30 32.86 48.34
N SER A 79 34.84 31.99 49.21
CA SER A 79 36.01 31.06 49.16
C SER A 79 36.12 30.24 50.47
N LEU A 80 37.09 29.30 50.57
CA LEU A 80 37.61 28.61 51.79
C LEU A 80 36.70 27.48 52.33
N ASN A 81 37.17 26.33 52.86
CA ASN A 81 38.48 25.66 52.99
C ASN A 81 38.28 24.14 52.67
N GLY A 82 39.22 23.35 52.13
CA GLY A 82 40.46 22.81 52.73
C GLY A 82 40.23 21.38 53.30
N SER A 83 41.13 20.38 53.29
CA SER A 83 42.49 20.21 52.72
C SER A 83 42.98 18.74 52.86
N ALA A 84 44.04 18.33 52.12
CA ALA A 84 44.76 17.02 52.13
C ALA A 84 44.05 15.81 51.47
N GLY A 85 44.73 14.80 50.89
CA GLY A 85 46.19 14.63 50.66
C GLY A 85 46.58 13.41 49.78
N THR A 86 47.70 13.57 49.05
CA THR A 86 48.55 12.64 48.23
C THR A 86 48.85 11.22 48.80
N SER A 87 49.33 10.17 48.10
CA SER A 87 49.54 9.73 46.68
C SER A 87 50.30 8.34 46.68
N ALA A 88 50.83 7.63 45.65
CA ALA A 88 51.01 7.78 44.18
C ALA A 88 51.37 6.43 43.45
N SER A 89 50.96 6.29 42.17
CA SER A 89 51.74 5.76 41.00
C SER A 89 52.10 4.24 40.78
N PRO A 90 52.46 3.79 39.54
CA PRO A 90 52.44 2.37 39.08
C PRO A 90 53.74 1.79 38.46
N SER A 91 53.74 0.51 38.02
CA SER A 91 54.88 -0.16 37.31
C SER A 91 54.54 -1.37 36.40
N SER A 92 55.22 -1.48 35.23
CA SER A 92 55.59 -2.68 34.38
C SER A 92 54.58 -3.81 34.07
N LEU A 93 54.27 -4.33 32.85
CA LEU A 93 54.87 -4.37 31.48
C LEU A 93 55.91 -5.50 31.23
N VAL A 94 55.63 -6.51 30.34
CA VAL A 94 56.57 -7.24 29.40
C VAL A 94 55.97 -8.50 28.67
N THR A 95 56.03 -8.53 27.32
CA THR A 95 55.94 -9.69 26.35
C THR A 95 54.66 -10.57 26.26
N CYS A 96 54.37 -11.38 25.20
CA CYS A 96 55.20 -11.87 24.07
C CYS A 96 54.46 -12.04 22.69
N LEU A 97 55.20 -12.57 21.70
CA LEU A 97 54.94 -12.78 20.25
C LEU A 97 53.78 -13.76 19.93
N CYS A 98 53.20 -13.86 18.71
CA CYS A 98 53.46 -13.31 17.35
C CYS A 98 52.10 -13.18 16.57
N GLY A 99 51.96 -12.90 15.26
CA GLY A 99 52.88 -12.69 14.12
C GLY A 99 52.10 -12.52 12.78
N ASN A 100 52.82 -12.30 11.64
CA ASN A 100 52.39 -12.26 10.21
C ASN A 100 50.96 -11.75 9.84
N GLY A 101 50.78 -10.64 9.09
CA GLY A 101 51.74 -9.64 8.61
C GLY A 101 51.18 -8.71 7.51
N LYS A 102 51.76 -7.48 7.41
CA LYS A 102 51.49 -6.38 6.44
C LYS A 102 50.12 -5.66 6.56
N CYS A 103 50.03 -4.33 6.44
CA CYS A 103 51.05 -3.28 6.64
C CYS A 103 50.42 -1.90 6.94
N ASN A 104 51.10 -1.08 7.74
CA ASN A 104 50.74 0.31 8.04
C ASN A 104 50.80 1.25 6.82
N TRP A 105 49.97 2.30 6.82
CA TRP A 105 50.47 3.63 6.47
C TRP A 105 49.82 4.75 7.30
N PHE A 106 50.48 5.92 7.35
CA PHE A 106 50.12 7.13 8.09
C PHE A 106 49.81 7.03 9.61
N ARG A 107 50.88 7.00 10.42
CA ARG A 107 50.92 7.77 11.68
C ARG A 107 52.33 8.37 11.86
N HIS A 108 52.39 9.60 12.39
CA HIS A 108 53.58 10.46 12.55
C HIS A 108 54.02 11.31 11.34
N TYR A 109 53.29 12.41 11.08
CA TYR A 109 53.89 13.62 10.53
C TYR A 109 54.04 14.65 11.68
N ARG A 110 55.24 15.16 11.93
CA ARG A 110 55.51 16.06 13.08
C ARG A 110 55.30 17.53 12.69
N MET A 111 54.55 18.28 13.50
CA MET A 111 54.11 19.67 13.23
C MET A 111 55.24 20.65 12.84
N TYR A 112 56.47 20.48 13.31
CA TYR A 112 57.57 21.35 12.88
C TYR A 112 57.89 21.22 11.38
N LYS A 113 57.58 20.07 10.74
CA LYS A 113 57.77 19.88 9.30
C LYS A 113 56.70 20.60 8.47
N THR A 114 55.45 20.70 8.93
CA THR A 114 54.45 21.53 8.23
C THR A 114 54.77 23.01 8.36
N ILE A 115 55.20 23.47 9.54
CA ILE A 115 55.65 24.87 9.74
C ILE A 115 56.85 25.18 8.82
N LEU A 116 57.88 24.32 8.79
CA LEU A 116 59.03 24.50 7.90
C LEU A 116 58.62 24.47 6.42
N ALA A 117 57.71 23.57 6.02
CA ALA A 117 57.21 23.49 4.65
C ALA A 117 56.39 24.72 4.25
N ILE A 118 55.58 25.30 5.15
CA ILE A 118 54.82 26.53 4.92
C ILE A 118 55.77 27.73 4.80
N LEU A 119 56.81 27.81 5.64
CA LEU A 119 57.85 28.83 5.51
C LEU A 119 58.63 28.69 4.19
N LEU A 120 58.94 27.46 3.78
CA LEU A 120 59.55 27.18 2.48
C LEU A 120 58.61 27.58 1.33
N LEU A 121 57.30 27.32 1.45
CA LEU A 121 56.28 27.72 0.47
C LEU A 121 56.18 29.25 0.35
N LEU A 122 56.19 29.97 1.49
CA LEU A 122 56.12 31.43 1.54
C LEU A 122 57.36 32.13 0.97
N VAL A 123 58.50 31.45 0.89
CA VAL A 123 59.72 31.95 0.22
C VAL A 123 59.78 31.50 -1.24
N LEU A 124 59.39 30.26 -1.54
CA LEU A 124 59.41 29.71 -2.90
C LEU A 124 58.28 30.24 -3.79
N LEU A 125 57.09 30.54 -3.26
CA LEU A 125 55.99 31.09 -4.07
C LEU A 125 56.34 32.47 -4.66
N PRO A 126 56.88 33.46 -3.91
CA PRO A 126 57.38 34.70 -4.50
C PRO A 126 58.51 34.49 -5.50
N LEU A 127 59.44 33.57 -5.23
CA LEU A 127 60.56 33.27 -6.15
C LEU A 127 60.10 32.56 -7.43
N PHE A 128 59.11 31.67 -7.35
CA PHE A 128 58.53 30.98 -8.50
C PHE A 128 57.60 31.89 -9.31
N ALA A 129 56.84 32.76 -8.64
CA ALA A 129 56.09 33.84 -9.29
C ALA A 129 57.04 34.81 -10.00
N HIS A 130 58.11 35.27 -9.35
CA HIS A 130 59.11 36.15 -9.96
C HIS A 130 59.84 35.48 -11.12
N ARG A 131 60.14 34.17 -11.01
CA ARG A 131 60.75 33.39 -12.10
C ARG A 131 59.80 33.18 -13.27
N ASN A 132 58.52 32.91 -13.03
CA ASN A 132 57.52 32.79 -14.12
C ASN A 132 57.17 34.15 -14.74
N LEU A 133 57.30 35.26 -14.00
CA LEU A 133 57.23 36.63 -14.52
C LEU A 133 58.51 37.06 -15.29
N LEU A 134 59.58 36.26 -15.25
CA LEU A 134 60.81 36.46 -16.04
C LEU A 134 60.98 35.42 -17.16
N ASN A 135 60.32 34.27 -17.04
CA ASN A 135 60.30 33.17 -18.01
C ASN A 135 58.85 32.80 -18.39
N SER A 136 58.06 33.81 -18.76
CA SER A 136 56.95 33.63 -19.69
C SER A 136 57.39 34.23 -21.01
N ASP A 137 57.78 33.39 -21.95
CA ASP A 137 57.84 33.80 -23.35
C ASP A 137 56.44 34.24 -23.78
N ASN A 138 56.34 35.36 -24.50
CA ASN A 138 55.05 35.93 -24.89
C ASN A 138 54.55 35.26 -26.18
N ASP A 139 53.75 34.20 -26.03
CA ASP A 139 52.88 33.70 -27.11
C ASP A 139 51.72 34.70 -27.35
N GLU A 140 52.04 35.87 -27.92
CA GLU A 140 51.03 36.69 -28.60
C GLU A 140 50.72 36.11 -29.99
N PRO A 141 49.45 36.17 -30.45
CA PRO A 141 49.02 35.47 -31.64
C PRO A 141 49.62 36.07 -32.93
N GLN A 142 50.02 35.20 -33.86
CA GLN A 142 50.40 35.60 -35.21
C GLN A 142 49.22 36.26 -35.94
N LEU A 143 49.29 37.57 -36.15
CA LEU A 143 48.47 38.28 -37.12
C LEU A 143 49.34 38.55 -38.36
N ASP A 144 49.08 37.82 -39.46
CA ASP A 144 49.82 37.96 -40.72
C ASP A 144 49.57 39.33 -41.37
N MET A 145 50.41 40.31 -41.03
CA MET A 145 50.47 41.61 -41.70
C MET A 145 51.74 41.70 -42.54
N HIS A 146 51.68 41.21 -43.78
CA HIS A 146 52.77 41.31 -44.76
C HIS A 146 53.25 42.75 -44.93
N HIS A 147 54.38 43.09 -44.31
CA HIS A 147 55.09 44.33 -44.57
C HIS A 147 55.76 44.28 -45.94
N ALA A 148 55.21 45.03 -46.89
CA ALA A 148 55.88 45.28 -48.17
C ALA A 148 57.12 46.17 -47.94
N ARG A 149 58.30 45.55 -47.98
CA ARG A 149 59.54 46.27 -48.36
C ARG A 149 59.66 46.24 -49.88
N PRO A 150 59.87 47.42 -50.50
CA PRO A 150 61.10 47.56 -51.27
C PRO A 150 61.84 48.87 -50.95
N LEU A 151 62.98 48.71 -50.28
CA LEU A 151 64.14 49.60 -50.37
C LEU A 151 65.26 48.65 -50.83
N LEU A 152 65.69 48.58 -52.09
CA LEU A 152 66.03 49.63 -53.06
C LEU A 152 67.34 50.38 -52.77
N ASP A 153 68.27 49.72 -52.08
CA ASP A 153 69.71 49.99 -52.19
C ASP A 153 70.34 48.97 -53.15
N ALA A 154 70.29 49.25 -54.46
CA ALA A 154 70.99 48.49 -55.51
C ALA A 154 71.03 49.24 -56.86
N TYR A 155 71.43 50.52 -56.88
CA TYR A 155 71.75 51.24 -58.12
C TYR A 155 72.82 52.33 -57.91
N GLU A 156 73.98 51.95 -57.38
CA GLU A 156 75.23 52.59 -57.78
C GLU A 156 75.53 52.17 -59.22
N ASP A 157 74.98 52.89 -60.20
CA ASP A 157 75.59 53.19 -61.51
C ASP A 157 74.59 53.91 -62.43
N PHE A 158 74.82 55.19 -62.71
CA PHE A 158 75.37 55.63 -63.99
C PHE A 158 75.54 57.15 -64.07
N SER A 159 76.51 57.60 -64.85
CA SER A 159 76.78 59.01 -65.10
C SER A 159 75.81 59.65 -66.11
N SER A 160 75.53 60.95 -65.92
CA SER A 160 74.86 61.88 -66.85
C SER A 160 73.35 61.74 -67.10
N MET A 161 72.57 62.67 -66.53
CA MET A 161 71.18 63.00 -66.92
C MET A 161 70.98 64.52 -66.95
N ARG A 162 69.88 65.00 -67.56
CA ARG A 162 69.65 66.43 -67.85
C ARG A 162 68.83 67.13 -66.76
N ALA A 163 68.94 68.46 -66.70
CA ALA A 163 68.30 69.31 -65.69
C ALA A 163 66.75 69.30 -65.70
N SER A 164 66.11 68.77 -66.74
CA SER A 164 64.64 68.58 -66.79
C SER A 164 64.15 67.59 -65.75
N ASP A 165 64.87 66.49 -65.58
CA ASP A 165 64.35 65.28 -64.91
C ASP A 165 64.47 65.41 -63.39
N LEU A 166 65.44 66.22 -62.93
CA LEU A 166 65.61 66.59 -61.54
C LEU A 166 64.40 67.39 -61.00
N LYS A 167 63.78 68.24 -61.83
CA LYS A 167 62.65 69.08 -61.41
C LYS A 167 61.40 68.24 -61.13
N MET A 168 61.02 67.36 -62.05
CA MET A 168 59.83 66.51 -61.88
C MET A 168 59.94 65.64 -60.62
N ARG A 169 61.13 65.10 -60.33
CA ARG A 169 61.34 64.22 -59.16
C ARG A 169 61.26 64.96 -57.83
N ILE A 170 61.57 66.26 -57.79
CA ILE A 170 61.37 67.13 -56.61
C ILE A 170 59.88 67.45 -56.42
N GLU A 171 59.15 67.74 -57.50
CA GLU A 171 57.69 67.98 -57.45
C GLU A 171 56.94 66.72 -57.00
N GLU A 172 57.35 65.54 -57.44
CA GLU A 172 56.78 64.25 -57.03
C GLU A 172 57.06 63.92 -55.55
N LEU A 173 58.29 64.17 -55.06
CA LEU A 173 58.63 64.00 -53.64
C LEU A 173 57.86 64.96 -52.72
N LEU A 174 57.62 66.20 -53.15
CA LEU A 174 56.78 67.16 -52.43
C LEU A 174 55.31 66.72 -52.39
N ARG A 175 54.81 66.13 -53.48
CA ARG A 175 53.46 65.54 -53.56
C ARG A 175 53.31 64.35 -52.59
N ILE A 176 54.26 63.42 -52.58
CA ILE A 176 54.28 62.26 -51.68
C ILE A 176 54.34 62.71 -50.21
N LYS A 177 55.18 63.71 -49.89
CA LYS A 177 55.23 64.30 -48.54
C LYS A 177 53.86 64.85 -48.11
N SER A 178 53.14 65.49 -49.03
CA SER A 178 51.80 66.01 -48.75
C SER A 178 50.80 64.88 -48.43
N THR A 179 50.70 63.86 -49.28
CA THR A 179 49.74 62.76 -49.07
C THR A 179 50.04 61.94 -47.82
N VAL A 180 51.31 61.57 -47.59
CA VAL A 180 51.72 60.83 -46.38
C VAL A 180 51.43 61.63 -45.10
N SER A 181 51.56 62.97 -45.14
CA SER A 181 51.21 63.82 -43.98
C SER A 181 49.70 63.87 -43.66
N VAL A 182 48.85 63.56 -44.64
CA VAL A 182 47.39 63.45 -44.44
C VAL A 182 47.06 62.05 -43.90
N GLU A 183 47.61 60.99 -44.51
CA GLU A 183 47.40 59.61 -44.05
C GLU A 183 47.88 59.39 -42.61
N LEU A 184 49.06 59.93 -42.23
CA LEU A 184 49.55 59.84 -40.85
C LEU A 184 48.56 60.47 -39.86
N ARG A 185 47.90 61.57 -40.26
CA ARG A 185 46.96 62.33 -39.44
C ARG A 185 45.61 61.63 -39.32
N GLU A 186 45.17 60.93 -40.37
CA GLU A 186 43.99 60.04 -40.29
C GLU A 186 44.27 58.78 -39.46
N LEU A 187 45.47 58.21 -39.56
CA LEU A 187 45.89 57.07 -38.73
C LEU A 187 46.00 57.45 -37.26
N GLU A 188 46.53 58.64 -36.93
CA GLU A 188 46.56 59.15 -35.56
C GLU A 188 45.16 59.47 -35.02
N ALA A 189 44.26 60.02 -35.84
CA ALA A 189 42.85 60.19 -35.48
C ALA A 189 42.13 58.84 -35.24
N ARG A 190 42.39 57.82 -36.08
CA ARG A 190 41.90 56.44 -35.85
C ARG A 190 42.44 55.84 -34.56
N ARG A 191 43.73 56.04 -34.25
CA ARG A 191 44.36 55.59 -33.01
C ARG A 191 43.71 56.23 -31.79
N GLN A 192 43.49 57.55 -31.80
CA GLN A 192 42.81 58.26 -30.72
C GLN A 192 41.36 57.76 -30.55
N LYS A 193 40.64 57.51 -31.64
CA LYS A 193 39.31 56.90 -31.56
C LYS A 193 39.34 55.51 -30.94
N LEU A 194 40.23 54.62 -31.39
CA LEU A 194 40.37 53.28 -30.81
C LEU A 194 40.73 53.32 -29.32
N GLN A 195 41.55 54.27 -28.88
CA GLN A 195 41.84 54.47 -27.44
C GLN A 195 40.63 54.96 -26.65
N SER A 196 39.78 55.82 -27.22
CA SER A 196 38.48 56.21 -26.64
C SER A 196 37.54 55.00 -26.54
N ASP A 197 37.41 54.22 -27.61
CA ASP A 197 36.51 53.06 -27.66
C ASP A 197 36.97 51.98 -26.64
N ILE A 198 38.28 51.73 -26.53
CA ILE A 198 38.89 50.88 -25.48
C ILE A 198 38.59 51.42 -24.07
N GLY A 199 38.61 52.73 -23.87
CA GLY A 199 38.20 53.36 -22.60
C GLY A 199 36.75 53.04 -22.23
N GLN A 200 35.83 53.18 -23.19
CA GLN A 200 34.40 52.88 -23.00
C GLN A 200 34.16 51.38 -22.72
N TYR A 201 34.85 50.48 -23.43
CA TYR A 201 34.73 49.04 -23.16
C TYR A 201 35.28 48.66 -21.78
N ASN A 202 36.40 49.25 -21.32
CA ASN A 202 36.91 49.02 -19.97
C ASN A 202 35.96 49.54 -18.89
N GLN A 203 35.37 50.71 -19.06
CA GLN A 203 34.35 51.22 -18.13
C GLN A 203 33.15 50.25 -18.06
N LYS A 204 32.67 49.77 -19.21
CA LYS A 204 31.53 48.84 -19.27
C LYS A 204 31.83 47.46 -18.69
N ILE A 205 33.09 47.00 -18.79
CA ILE A 205 33.56 45.79 -18.09
C ILE A 205 33.49 45.98 -16.56
N GLU A 206 33.88 47.14 -16.05
CA GLU A 206 33.85 47.41 -14.60
C GLU A 206 32.41 47.61 -14.07
N GLU A 207 31.54 48.25 -14.84
CA GLU A 207 30.09 48.31 -14.58
C GLU A 207 29.48 46.89 -14.48
N LEU A 208 29.78 46.01 -15.45
CA LEU A 208 29.30 44.62 -15.45
C LEU A 208 29.88 43.79 -14.28
N LYS A 209 31.12 44.04 -13.82
CA LYS A 209 31.66 43.41 -12.61
C LYS A 209 30.93 43.86 -11.35
N GLN A 210 30.61 45.15 -11.23
CA GLN A 210 29.87 45.67 -10.08
C GLN A 210 28.43 45.13 -10.05
N GLU A 211 27.80 44.99 -11.21
CA GLU A 211 26.48 44.35 -11.31
C GLU A 211 26.56 42.85 -10.95
N LEU A 212 27.53 42.10 -11.48
CA LEU A 212 27.76 40.70 -11.11
C LEU A 212 27.98 40.52 -9.59
N MET A 213 28.77 41.40 -8.96
CA MET A 213 28.98 41.39 -7.50
C MET A 213 27.69 41.71 -6.73
N ARG A 214 26.85 42.65 -7.21
CA ARG A 214 25.54 42.94 -6.61
C ARG A 214 24.66 41.69 -6.66
N GLU A 215 24.46 41.10 -7.83
CA GLU A 215 23.62 39.91 -8.02
C GLU A 215 24.11 38.72 -7.20
N GLN A 216 25.44 38.54 -7.04
CA GLN A 216 26.01 37.54 -6.14
C GLN A 216 25.61 37.81 -4.67
N THR A 217 25.72 39.05 -4.18
CA THR A 217 25.31 39.37 -2.80
C THR A 217 23.80 39.27 -2.57
N GLU A 218 22.96 39.57 -3.57
CA GLU A 218 21.52 39.34 -3.48
C GLU A 218 21.18 37.84 -3.50
N LEU A 219 21.88 37.03 -4.31
CA LEU A 219 21.74 35.58 -4.33
C LEU A 219 22.11 34.93 -2.99
N GLU A 220 23.21 35.35 -2.36
CA GLU A 220 23.58 34.88 -1.01
C GLU A 220 22.53 35.27 0.04
N ARG A 221 22.05 36.52 0.00
CA ARG A 221 20.99 37.01 0.90
C ARG A 221 19.68 36.26 0.73
N LEU A 222 19.27 35.99 -0.52
CA LEU A 222 18.10 35.19 -0.85
C LEU A 222 18.26 33.74 -0.36
N LYS A 223 19.43 33.13 -0.57
CA LYS A 223 19.75 31.77 -0.09
C LYS A 223 19.61 31.64 1.43
N ILE A 224 20.16 32.59 2.19
CA ILE A 224 20.02 32.64 3.66
C ILE A 224 18.54 32.83 4.07
N SER A 225 17.81 33.71 3.38
CA SER A 225 16.38 33.94 3.62
C SER A 225 15.53 32.69 3.38
N VAL A 226 15.80 31.96 2.28
CA VAL A 226 15.14 30.68 1.96
C VAL A 226 15.47 29.60 2.99
N GLU A 227 16.73 29.51 3.44
CA GLU A 227 17.13 28.55 4.48
C GLU A 227 16.44 28.84 5.82
N GLN A 228 16.38 30.11 6.24
CA GLN A 228 15.63 30.53 7.43
C GLN A 228 14.13 30.25 7.29
N ALA A 229 13.54 30.51 6.13
CA ALA A 229 12.13 30.20 5.86
C ALA A 229 11.84 28.69 5.90
N GLN A 230 12.75 27.85 5.39
CA GLN A 230 12.64 26.39 5.49
C GLN A 230 12.74 25.91 6.94
N VAL A 231 13.67 26.45 7.73
CA VAL A 231 13.79 26.10 9.17
C VAL A 231 12.54 26.51 9.93
N ALA A 232 12.07 27.75 9.75
CA ALA A 232 10.82 28.23 10.34
C ALA A 232 9.59 27.40 9.92
N GLN A 233 9.55 26.93 8.65
CA GLN A 233 8.50 26.02 8.18
C GLN A 233 8.59 24.64 8.85
N ARG A 234 9.78 24.05 9.00
CA ARG A 234 9.98 22.78 9.72
C ARG A 234 9.55 22.91 11.18
N GLU A 235 9.96 23.97 11.86
CA GLU A 235 9.51 24.26 13.23
C GLU A 235 7.99 24.44 13.32
N ALA A 236 7.38 25.19 12.39
CA ALA A 236 5.92 25.40 12.37
C ALA A 236 5.15 24.10 12.11
N VAL A 237 5.73 23.15 11.37
CA VAL A 237 5.20 21.78 11.26
C VAL A 237 5.37 21.04 12.58
N GLN A 238 6.59 20.91 13.11
CA GLN A 238 6.87 20.14 14.34
C GLN A 238 6.13 20.64 15.59
N ARG A 239 5.87 21.95 15.71
CA ARG A 239 5.09 22.53 16.82
C ARG A 239 3.61 22.15 16.79
N ASN A 240 3.06 21.78 15.63
CA ASN A 240 1.63 21.51 15.44
C ASN A 240 1.32 20.03 15.12
N THR A 241 2.21 19.34 14.41
CA THR A 241 2.26 17.87 14.35
C THR A 241 3.47 17.42 15.17
N PRO A 242 3.31 17.11 16.47
CA PRO A 242 4.40 16.60 17.27
C PRO A 242 4.90 15.27 16.66
N ASP A 243 6.21 15.15 16.50
CA ASP A 243 6.86 13.88 16.14
C ASP A 243 6.67 12.88 17.29
N LEU A 244 5.54 12.16 17.26
CA LEU A 244 5.18 11.11 18.19
C LEU A 244 6.10 9.90 17.98
N ALA A 245 7.33 10.02 18.47
CA ALA A 245 8.27 8.92 18.57
C ALA A 245 7.57 7.71 19.20
N LEU A 246 7.64 6.55 18.52
CA LEU A 246 7.00 5.32 18.97
C LEU A 246 7.33 5.09 20.46
N PRO A 247 6.33 5.01 21.36
CA PRO A 247 6.63 4.86 22.77
C PRO A 247 7.43 3.58 22.99
N ARG A 248 8.49 3.64 23.80
CA ARG A 248 9.46 2.55 23.95
C ARG A 248 8.77 1.20 24.09
N THR A 249 9.30 0.19 23.41
CA THR A 249 8.73 -1.16 23.38
C THR A 249 8.76 -1.77 24.78
N LEU A 250 7.60 -1.81 25.44
CA LEU A 250 7.48 -2.32 26.81
C LEU A 250 7.25 -3.83 26.77
N PHE A 251 8.34 -4.58 26.85
CA PHE A 251 8.30 -6.03 27.06
C PHE A 251 8.17 -6.35 28.56
N PRO A 252 7.43 -7.41 28.94
CA PRO A 252 7.60 -8.01 30.25
C PRO A 252 9.02 -8.58 30.38
N ASN A 253 9.69 -8.28 31.50
CA ASN A 253 11.07 -8.73 31.76
C ASN A 253 11.14 -9.91 32.75
N SER A 254 9.99 -10.43 33.17
CA SER A 254 9.83 -11.47 34.19
C SER A 254 8.90 -12.58 33.71
N LEU A 255 9.07 -13.79 34.25
CA LEU A 255 8.13 -14.89 34.05
C LEU A 255 6.80 -14.64 34.80
N PRO A 256 5.70 -15.31 34.42
CA PRO A 256 4.42 -15.17 35.11
C PRO A 256 4.54 -15.49 36.60
N ARG A 257 4.08 -14.55 37.45
CA ARG A 257 4.05 -14.74 38.91
C ARG A 257 3.20 -15.97 39.25
N LYS A 258 3.74 -16.86 40.09
CA LYS A 258 3.01 -18.04 40.57
C LYS A 258 1.81 -17.62 41.45
N MET A 259 0.65 -18.10 41.09
CA MET A 259 -0.65 -17.91 41.73
C MET A 259 -1.22 -19.29 42.16
N PRO A 260 -2.16 -19.36 43.12
CA PRO A 260 -2.87 -20.59 43.42
C PRO A 260 -3.75 -21.03 42.22
N PRO A 261 -3.96 -22.34 42.02
CA PRO A 261 -4.78 -22.86 40.92
C PRO A 261 -6.24 -22.38 41.02
N ALA A 262 -6.84 -22.06 39.87
CA ALA A 262 -8.23 -21.62 39.80
C ALA A 262 -9.21 -22.80 39.97
N SER A 263 -10.36 -22.56 40.60
CA SER A 263 -11.46 -23.53 40.65
C SER A 263 -12.16 -23.62 39.30
N MET A 264 -12.86 -24.73 39.05
CA MET A 264 -13.59 -24.93 37.81
C MET A 264 -14.73 -23.91 37.61
N GLN A 265 -15.34 -23.42 38.70
CA GLN A 265 -16.31 -22.33 38.66
C GLN A 265 -15.68 -21.03 38.14
N THR A 266 -14.49 -20.67 38.61
CA THR A 266 -13.73 -19.51 38.11
C THR A 266 -13.28 -19.71 36.66
N ALA A 267 -12.91 -20.94 36.27
CA ALA A 267 -12.56 -21.26 34.89
C ALA A 267 -13.75 -21.04 33.94
N ILE A 268 -14.96 -21.48 34.32
CA ILE A 268 -16.19 -21.28 33.52
C ILE A 268 -16.57 -19.80 33.45
N SER A 269 -16.40 -19.03 34.54
CA SER A 269 -16.70 -17.59 34.57
C SER A 269 -15.58 -16.68 34.03
N CYS A 270 -14.65 -17.21 33.22
CA CYS A 270 -13.53 -16.44 32.71
C CYS A 270 -13.91 -15.49 31.56
N GLU A 271 -13.54 -14.23 31.72
CA GLU A 271 -13.56 -13.17 30.72
C GLU A 271 -12.19 -12.49 30.65
N MET A 272 -11.96 -11.69 29.61
CA MET A 272 -10.72 -10.91 29.47
C MET A 272 -10.44 -10.05 30.71
N HIS A 273 -11.47 -9.41 31.27
CA HIS A 273 -11.32 -8.48 32.39
C HIS A 273 -10.96 -9.16 33.74
N ASN A 274 -11.20 -10.46 33.90
CA ASN A 274 -11.05 -11.17 35.18
C ASN A 274 -10.06 -12.37 35.15
N CYS A 275 -9.70 -12.86 33.95
CA CYS A 275 -8.79 -14.00 33.77
C CYS A 275 -7.55 -13.71 32.92
N PHE A 276 -7.48 -12.59 32.18
CA PHE A 276 -6.32 -12.24 31.36
C PHE A 276 -5.41 -11.20 32.06
N ASP A 277 -4.10 -11.46 32.11
CA ASP A 277 -3.10 -10.52 32.64
C ASP A 277 -2.64 -9.54 31.56
N HIS A 278 -3.38 -8.43 31.45
CA HIS A 278 -3.07 -7.32 30.55
C HIS A 278 -1.68 -6.69 30.80
N SER A 279 -1.07 -6.85 31.99
CA SER A 279 0.22 -6.21 32.31
C SER A 279 1.39 -6.75 31.46
N ARG A 280 1.24 -7.96 30.90
CA ARG A 280 2.21 -8.58 30.00
C ARG A 280 2.09 -8.10 28.54
N CYS A 281 1.01 -7.39 28.20
CA CYS A 281 0.58 -7.16 26.83
C CYS A 281 0.43 -5.65 26.53
N SER A 282 1.51 -4.89 26.71
CA SER A 282 1.55 -3.46 26.36
C SER A 282 1.17 -3.22 24.90
N LEU A 283 0.49 -2.11 24.63
CA LEU A 283 0.22 -1.59 23.29
C LEU A 283 1.49 -1.34 22.46
N THR A 284 2.66 -1.21 23.11
CA THR A 284 3.97 -1.04 22.45
C THR A 284 4.82 -2.31 22.42
N SER A 285 4.34 -3.43 22.98
CA SER A 285 5.07 -4.72 22.95
C SER A 285 5.16 -5.35 21.57
N GLY A 286 4.29 -4.95 20.63
CA GLY A 286 4.15 -5.61 19.33
C GLY A 286 3.61 -7.04 19.44
N PHE A 287 2.78 -7.30 20.46
CA PHE A 287 2.10 -8.57 20.78
C PHE A 287 3.02 -9.80 20.68
N PRO A 288 4.00 -9.97 21.59
CA PRO A 288 4.98 -11.04 21.52
C PRO A 288 4.39 -12.40 21.93
N VAL A 289 4.57 -13.41 21.08
CA VAL A 289 3.98 -14.77 21.22
C VAL A 289 5.08 -15.81 21.41
N TYR A 290 4.97 -16.64 22.45
CA TYR A 290 5.88 -17.78 22.68
C TYR A 290 5.17 -19.11 22.46
N LEU A 291 5.85 -20.08 21.84
CA LEU A 291 5.38 -21.46 21.70
C LEU A 291 6.13 -22.36 22.69
N TYR A 292 5.41 -23.12 23.51
CA TYR A 292 6.02 -24.26 24.20
C TYR A 292 6.40 -25.32 23.17
N ASP A 293 7.68 -25.70 23.13
CA ASP A 293 8.14 -26.73 22.20
C ASP A 293 7.48 -28.09 22.54
N PRO A 294 6.65 -28.66 21.64
CA PRO A 294 5.94 -29.92 21.90
C PRO A 294 6.86 -31.14 22.05
N ASP A 295 8.08 -31.11 21.51
CA ASP A 295 9.06 -32.20 21.66
C ASP A 295 9.73 -32.19 23.05
N VAL A 296 9.65 -31.06 23.77
CA VAL A 296 10.19 -30.88 25.13
C VAL A 296 9.09 -30.89 26.19
N TYR A 297 7.90 -30.40 25.84
CA TYR A 297 6.78 -30.12 26.74
C TYR A 297 5.48 -30.82 26.30
N ASN A 298 5.55 -32.10 25.92
CA ASN A 298 4.36 -32.89 25.58
C ASN A 298 3.42 -33.02 26.80
N VAL A 299 2.16 -32.60 26.63
CA VAL A 299 1.09 -32.60 27.66
C VAL A 299 0.08 -33.75 27.51
N LEU A 300 0.31 -34.71 26.61
CA LEU A 300 -0.60 -35.85 26.38
C LEU A 300 -0.37 -37.01 27.38
N LYS A 301 -1.35 -37.92 27.51
CA LYS A 301 -1.17 -39.22 28.21
C LYS A 301 -0.12 -40.07 27.47
N THR A 302 0.55 -40.99 28.17
CA THR A 302 1.56 -41.89 27.58
C THR A 302 0.93 -42.83 26.54
N GLY A 303 1.59 -43.05 25.39
CA GLY A 303 1.04 -43.81 24.26
C GLY A 303 0.30 -42.94 23.24
N TYR A 304 0.11 -41.64 23.52
CA TYR A 304 -0.45 -40.65 22.61
C TYR A 304 0.59 -39.58 22.26
N ASP A 305 0.66 -39.23 20.98
CA ASP A 305 1.55 -38.19 20.48
C ASP A 305 0.87 -37.26 19.46
N ILE A 306 1.36 -36.04 19.34
CA ILE A 306 0.79 -34.99 18.47
C ILE A 306 1.13 -35.29 17.00
N ASP A 307 0.16 -35.26 16.10
CA ASP A 307 0.35 -35.45 14.66
C ASP A 307 1.62 -34.71 14.14
N GLY A 308 2.54 -35.48 13.52
CA GLY A 308 3.87 -34.98 13.14
C GLY A 308 3.83 -33.88 12.08
N PHE A 309 2.81 -33.85 11.21
CA PHE A 309 2.60 -32.76 10.26
C PHE A 309 2.17 -31.49 10.99
N MET A 310 1.23 -31.58 11.94
CA MET A 310 0.80 -30.45 12.75
C MET A 310 1.96 -29.88 13.58
N ARG A 311 2.76 -30.75 14.20
CA ARG A 311 3.92 -30.36 15.01
C ARG A 311 4.98 -29.60 14.21
N THR A 312 5.37 -30.15 13.06
CA THR A 312 6.38 -29.54 12.19
C THR A 312 5.87 -28.26 11.54
N THR A 313 4.62 -28.25 11.06
CA THR A 313 4.03 -27.07 10.42
C THR A 313 3.88 -25.91 11.40
N ILE A 314 3.33 -26.12 12.60
CA ILE A 314 3.13 -25.03 13.58
C ILE A 314 4.48 -24.40 13.97
N LYS A 315 5.54 -25.21 14.15
CA LYS A 315 6.90 -24.70 14.37
C LYS A 315 7.42 -23.84 13.21
N GLN A 316 7.17 -24.24 11.96
CA GLN A 316 7.57 -23.48 10.78
C GLN A 316 6.76 -22.18 10.63
N THR A 317 5.42 -22.27 10.66
CA THR A 317 4.49 -21.13 10.61
C THR A 317 4.85 -20.06 11.63
N LEU A 318 5.00 -20.43 12.90
CA LEU A 318 5.34 -19.47 13.96
C LEU A 318 6.80 -18.97 13.83
N GLY A 319 7.70 -19.76 13.25
CA GLY A 319 9.06 -19.32 12.92
C GLY A 319 9.12 -18.19 11.89
N TYR A 320 8.11 -18.06 11.01
CA TYR A 320 7.97 -16.95 10.06
C TYR A 320 7.04 -15.83 10.55
N ASN A 321 6.14 -16.11 11.49
CA ASN A 321 5.20 -15.11 12.00
C ASN A 321 5.94 -13.98 12.74
N ALA A 322 5.67 -12.73 12.34
CA ALA A 322 6.38 -11.55 12.83
C ALA A 322 6.23 -11.30 14.35
N HIS A 323 5.24 -11.91 15.02
CA HIS A 323 4.99 -11.78 16.46
C HIS A 323 5.75 -12.76 17.35
N PHE A 324 6.41 -13.77 16.79
CA PHE A 324 7.07 -14.82 17.57
C PHE A 324 8.31 -14.33 18.35
N VAL A 325 8.46 -14.81 19.59
CA VAL A 325 9.63 -14.56 20.45
C VAL A 325 10.23 -15.85 21.02
N ARG A 326 11.57 -15.91 21.08
CA ARG A 326 12.31 -17.05 21.65
C ARG A 326 12.48 -16.99 23.17
N ASP A 327 12.39 -15.80 23.77
CA ASP A 327 12.51 -15.60 25.22
C ASP A 327 11.12 -15.64 25.89
N PRO A 328 10.82 -16.64 26.74
CA PRO A 328 9.52 -16.75 27.41
C PRO A 328 9.28 -15.62 28.44
N LYS A 329 10.29 -14.83 28.84
CA LYS A 329 10.09 -13.65 29.70
C LYS A 329 9.35 -12.55 28.96
N GLN A 330 9.67 -12.35 27.67
CA GLN A 330 9.14 -11.28 26.81
C GLN A 330 7.71 -11.55 26.30
N ALA A 331 7.21 -12.78 26.46
CA ALA A 331 5.92 -13.21 25.91
C ALA A 331 4.71 -12.54 26.61
N CYS A 332 3.80 -12.02 25.79
CA CYS A 332 2.48 -11.55 26.18
C CYS A 332 1.52 -12.74 26.34
N ILE A 333 1.55 -13.69 25.38
CA ILE A 333 0.81 -14.96 25.44
C ILE A 333 1.71 -16.17 25.19
N TYR A 334 1.29 -17.32 25.72
CA TYR A 334 1.97 -18.61 25.61
C TYR A 334 1.08 -19.62 24.88
N LEU A 335 1.50 -20.10 23.72
CA LEU A 335 0.81 -21.14 22.97
C LEU A 335 1.24 -22.53 23.46
N VAL A 336 0.27 -23.37 23.82
CA VAL A 336 0.45 -24.79 24.14
C VAL A 336 -0.26 -25.60 23.05
N LEU A 337 0.46 -26.50 22.37
CA LEU A 337 -0.15 -27.40 21.40
C LEU A 337 -0.69 -28.65 22.12
N VAL A 338 -1.99 -28.90 21.95
CA VAL A 338 -2.74 -30.01 22.59
C VAL A 338 -3.45 -30.88 21.54
N GLY A 339 -3.61 -30.38 20.31
CA GLY A 339 -4.44 -30.94 19.25
C GLY A 339 -4.00 -32.27 18.66
N GLU A 340 -4.97 -32.90 17.99
CA GLU A 340 -5.00 -34.27 17.45
C GLU A 340 -3.89 -35.21 17.95
N ALA A 341 -4.08 -35.63 19.19
CA ALA A 341 -3.36 -36.73 19.83
C ALA A 341 -3.73 -38.06 19.16
N LEU A 342 -2.79 -38.65 18.42
CA LEU A 342 -2.91 -39.97 17.81
C LEU A 342 -2.20 -41.00 18.70
N LEU A 343 -2.63 -42.27 18.63
CA LEU A 343 -1.86 -43.35 19.23
C LEU A 343 -0.49 -43.46 18.54
N GLU A 344 0.58 -43.67 19.31
CA GLU A 344 1.96 -43.72 18.78
C GLU A 344 2.12 -44.72 17.62
N ASN A 345 1.42 -45.86 17.69
CA ASN A 345 1.38 -46.87 16.62
C ASN A 345 0.81 -46.31 15.30
N ASP A 346 -0.27 -45.52 15.36
CA ASP A 346 -0.91 -44.96 14.16
C ASP A 346 -0.23 -43.67 13.67
N ALA A 347 0.47 -42.95 14.54
CA ALA A 347 1.35 -41.84 14.16
C ALA A 347 2.48 -42.29 13.22
N THR A 348 2.93 -43.55 13.30
CA THR A 348 3.93 -44.14 12.39
C THR A 348 3.35 -44.73 11.10
N LYS A 349 2.04 -45.03 11.04
CA LYS A 349 1.37 -45.64 9.87
C LYS A 349 1.09 -44.61 8.76
N ASN A 350 2.12 -44.28 7.97
CA ASN A 350 1.96 -43.46 6.75
C ASN A 350 1.30 -44.20 5.56
N ASN A 351 1.04 -45.52 5.67
CA ASN A 351 0.52 -46.35 4.57
C ASN A 351 -0.95 -46.75 4.76
N ARG A 352 -1.80 -46.25 3.86
CA ARG A 352 -3.28 -46.33 3.84
C ARG A 352 -3.88 -47.73 3.58
N TYR A 353 -3.15 -48.80 3.89
CA TYR A 353 -3.48 -50.20 3.55
C TYR A 353 -3.28 -51.21 4.69
N SER A 354 -2.94 -50.77 5.91
CA SER A 354 -2.62 -51.65 7.06
C SER A 354 -3.68 -51.67 8.17
N ALA A 355 -4.88 -51.13 7.92
CA ALA A 355 -5.95 -50.98 8.92
C ALA A 355 -6.97 -52.15 8.95
N LEU A 356 -6.74 -53.23 8.20
CA LEU A 356 -7.73 -54.30 7.99
C LEU A 356 -7.46 -55.61 8.78
N GLU A 357 -6.37 -55.71 9.54
CA GLU A 357 -5.96 -56.96 10.20
C GLU A 357 -5.99 -56.93 11.75
N GLU A 358 -6.13 -55.75 12.37
CA GLU A 358 -6.09 -55.62 13.85
C GLU A 358 -7.48 -55.68 14.53
N ASP A 359 -8.57 -55.59 13.77
CA ASP A 359 -9.96 -55.45 14.24
C ASP A 359 -10.57 -56.72 14.90
N GLN A 360 -9.75 -57.75 15.16
CA GLN A 360 -10.18 -59.00 15.82
C GLN A 360 -9.73 -59.15 17.28
N LYS A 361 -9.02 -58.18 17.89
CA LYS A 361 -8.31 -58.42 19.17
C LYS A 361 -8.72 -57.63 20.41
N GLU A 362 -9.56 -56.60 20.35
CA GLU A 362 -9.94 -55.83 21.55
C GLU A 362 -11.41 -56.04 21.97
N ARG A 363 -11.63 -57.00 22.89
CA ARG A 363 -12.86 -57.10 23.71
C ARG A 363 -12.51 -57.03 25.20
N VAL A 364 -12.27 -55.82 25.72
CA VAL A 364 -11.94 -55.61 27.15
C VAL A 364 -12.69 -54.40 27.74
N SER A 365 -13.56 -54.69 28.72
CA SER A 365 -14.09 -53.80 29.77
C SER A 365 -14.62 -52.40 29.40
N ALA A 366 -15.89 -52.16 29.73
CA ALA A 366 -16.56 -50.86 29.55
C ALA A 366 -15.93 -49.67 30.31
N ARG A 367 -14.96 -49.89 31.22
CA ARG A 367 -14.16 -48.80 31.84
C ARG A 367 -13.07 -48.25 30.92
N ALA A 368 -12.64 -48.97 29.88
CA ALA A 368 -11.62 -48.49 28.94
C ALA A 368 -12.17 -47.46 27.94
N LEU A 369 -13.49 -47.47 27.69
CA LEU A 369 -14.15 -46.62 26.70
C LEU A 369 -14.13 -45.12 27.08
N THR A 370 -14.08 -44.79 28.37
CA THR A 370 -13.96 -43.39 28.83
C THR A 370 -12.53 -42.87 28.72
N ASP A 371 -11.51 -43.68 29.01
CA ASP A 371 -10.10 -43.27 28.90
C ASP A 371 -9.68 -43.02 27.44
N LYS A 372 -10.28 -43.74 26.48
CA LYS A 372 -9.94 -43.69 25.04
C LYS A 372 -10.04 -42.30 24.40
N TYR A 373 -10.81 -41.38 24.99
CA TYR A 373 -11.01 -40.01 24.49
C TYR A 373 -10.36 -38.92 25.35
N GLU A 374 -9.95 -39.21 26.58
CA GLU A 374 -9.19 -38.28 27.43
C GLU A 374 -7.69 -38.35 27.07
N THR A 375 -7.28 -37.68 26.00
CA THR A 375 -5.90 -37.76 25.51
C THR A 375 -4.89 -36.87 26.26
N VAL A 376 -5.37 -35.92 27.07
CA VAL A 376 -4.54 -34.86 27.70
C VAL A 376 -4.26 -35.16 29.18
N ASP A 377 -3.00 -35.04 29.58
CA ASP A 377 -2.56 -35.15 30.97
C ASP A 377 -2.53 -33.76 31.63
N MET A 378 -3.59 -33.46 32.39
CA MET A 378 -3.73 -32.20 33.14
C MET A 378 -2.61 -32.00 34.18
N ALA A 379 -2.04 -33.07 34.73
CA ALA A 379 -0.93 -32.97 35.68
C ALA A 379 0.39 -32.59 34.99
N LYS A 380 0.59 -32.94 33.71
CA LYS A 380 1.66 -32.36 32.88
C LYS A 380 1.39 -30.90 32.54
N LEU A 381 0.17 -30.57 32.13
CA LEU A 381 -0.23 -29.19 31.79
C LEU A 381 0.04 -28.21 32.94
N TYR A 382 -0.38 -28.53 34.16
CA TYR A 382 -0.15 -27.66 35.33
C TYR A 382 1.32 -27.57 35.78
N ARG A 383 2.19 -28.49 35.31
CA ARG A 383 3.63 -28.52 35.60
C ARG A 383 4.48 -27.77 34.56
N LEU A 384 3.88 -27.23 33.49
CA LEU A 384 4.60 -26.43 32.49
C LEU A 384 5.35 -25.25 33.17
N PRO A 385 6.63 -25.00 32.82
CA PRO A 385 7.51 -24.13 33.61
C PRO A 385 7.06 -22.67 33.71
N PHE A 386 6.25 -22.18 32.75
CA PHE A 386 5.76 -20.80 32.72
C PHE A 386 4.25 -20.69 32.99
N TRP A 387 3.56 -21.79 33.36
CA TRP A 387 2.09 -21.87 33.60
C TRP A 387 1.53 -20.82 34.56
N GLY A 388 2.37 -20.23 35.42
CA GLY A 388 1.95 -19.25 36.42
C GLY A 388 1.11 -19.84 37.56
N GLY A 389 0.82 -21.15 37.55
CA GLY A 389 0.00 -21.83 38.54
C GLY A 389 -1.51 -21.76 38.25
N ASP A 390 -1.98 -20.74 37.54
CA ASP A 390 -3.39 -20.52 37.19
C ASP A 390 -3.70 -20.42 35.68
N GLY A 391 -2.71 -20.64 34.80
CA GLY A 391 -2.92 -20.76 33.35
C GLY A 391 -3.22 -19.47 32.59
N ARG A 392 -3.21 -18.30 33.25
CA ARG A 392 -3.47 -17.02 32.58
C ARG A 392 -2.48 -16.72 31.47
N ASN A 393 -2.98 -16.05 30.43
CA ASN A 393 -2.28 -15.76 29.16
C ASN A 393 -1.77 -17.00 28.40
N HIS A 394 -2.16 -18.21 28.80
CA HIS A 394 -1.94 -19.41 28.01
C HIS A 394 -3.10 -19.61 27.04
N VAL A 395 -2.78 -20.15 25.87
CA VAL A 395 -3.72 -20.45 24.79
C VAL A 395 -3.54 -21.91 24.41
N LEU A 396 -4.56 -22.73 24.65
CA LEU A 396 -4.54 -24.16 24.36
C LEU A 396 -5.04 -24.39 22.94
N LEU A 397 -4.14 -24.81 22.06
CA LEU A 397 -4.42 -25.07 20.65
C LEU A 397 -4.80 -26.54 20.46
N ASN A 398 -6.11 -26.82 20.36
CA ASN A 398 -6.66 -28.15 20.09
C ASN A 398 -7.26 -28.18 18.67
N PHE A 399 -6.39 -28.44 17.69
CA PHE A 399 -6.76 -28.59 16.28
C PHE A 399 -7.20 -30.00 15.92
N ALA A 400 -8.03 -30.12 14.89
CA ALA A 400 -8.51 -31.37 14.30
C ALA A 400 -8.21 -31.41 12.80
N ARG A 401 -7.79 -32.56 12.27
CA ARG A 401 -7.34 -32.74 10.88
C ARG A 401 -7.73 -34.09 10.26
N ARG A 402 -7.39 -35.24 10.86
CA ARG A 402 -7.70 -36.57 10.31
C ARG A 402 -9.01 -37.11 10.90
N ASN A 403 -9.11 -37.12 12.23
CA ASN A 403 -10.31 -37.48 12.96
C ASN A 403 -11.19 -36.24 13.17
N LEU A 404 -12.43 -36.31 12.70
CA LEU A 404 -13.41 -35.23 12.78
C LEU A 404 -14.55 -35.54 13.76
N ASN A 405 -14.48 -36.62 14.55
CA ASN A 405 -15.48 -36.93 15.58
C ASN A 405 -15.42 -35.87 16.69
N SER A 406 -16.55 -35.19 16.88
CA SER A 406 -16.78 -34.08 17.82
C SER A 406 -16.48 -34.40 19.31
N ARG A 407 -16.42 -35.67 19.73
CA ARG A 407 -15.92 -36.06 21.07
C ARG A 407 -14.39 -36.08 21.13
N SER A 408 -13.71 -36.72 20.19
CA SER A 408 -12.24 -36.73 20.14
C SER A 408 -11.64 -35.35 19.89
N THR A 409 -12.35 -34.47 19.18
CA THR A 409 -11.90 -33.10 18.91
C THR A 409 -12.25 -32.11 20.02
N ASN A 410 -12.91 -32.56 21.10
CA ASN A 410 -13.16 -31.79 22.33
C ASN A 410 -12.53 -32.48 23.57
N ALA A 411 -11.26 -32.87 23.46
CA ALA A 411 -10.49 -33.55 24.52
C ALA A 411 -10.31 -32.74 25.83
N LEU A 412 -10.82 -31.51 25.90
CA LEU A 412 -10.81 -30.62 27.07
C LEU A 412 -12.20 -30.49 27.74
N PHE A 413 -13.21 -31.22 27.27
CA PHE A 413 -14.54 -31.22 27.90
C PHE A 413 -14.50 -31.82 29.32
N GLY A 414 -15.16 -31.17 30.27
CA GLY A 414 -15.18 -31.57 31.68
C GLY A 414 -13.87 -31.34 32.46
N GLN A 415 -12.80 -30.90 31.81
CA GLN A 415 -11.47 -30.71 32.41
C GLN A 415 -11.26 -29.27 32.92
N ASN A 416 -10.51 -29.09 34.01
CA ASN A 416 -10.22 -27.76 34.55
C ASN A 416 -9.00 -27.12 33.85
N THR A 417 -9.25 -26.35 32.80
CA THR A 417 -8.22 -25.59 32.05
C THR A 417 -7.82 -24.27 32.71
N MET A 418 -8.36 -23.97 33.91
CA MET A 418 -8.10 -22.75 34.68
C MET A 418 -8.36 -21.48 33.85
N ARG A 419 -7.42 -20.52 33.85
CA ARG A 419 -7.53 -19.25 33.10
C ARG A 419 -6.95 -19.31 31.69
N ALA A 420 -6.66 -20.49 31.15
CA ALA A 420 -6.19 -20.60 29.76
C ALA A 420 -7.36 -20.37 28.77
N ILE A 421 -7.08 -19.71 27.66
CA ILE A 421 -7.99 -19.55 26.51
C ILE A 421 -8.00 -20.84 25.70
N LEU A 422 -9.19 -21.31 25.28
CA LEU A 422 -9.34 -22.51 24.45
C LEU A 422 -9.52 -22.13 22.98
N VAL A 423 -8.83 -22.86 22.10
CA VAL A 423 -8.88 -22.67 20.65
C VAL A 423 -9.09 -24.03 19.99
N GLN A 424 -10.33 -24.31 19.58
CA GLN A 424 -10.73 -25.61 19.01
C GLN A 424 -11.96 -25.50 18.10
N SER A 425 -12.33 -26.60 17.44
CA SER A 425 -13.43 -26.63 16.46
C SER A 425 -14.78 -27.07 17.06
N ALA A 426 -14.79 -27.95 18.06
CA ALA A 426 -16.00 -28.43 18.74
C ALA A 426 -16.15 -27.80 20.13
N PHE A 427 -17.38 -27.41 20.51
CA PHE A 427 -17.69 -26.85 21.82
C PHE A 427 -19.12 -27.18 22.26
N GLU A 428 -19.25 -27.53 23.54
CA GLU A 428 -20.53 -27.67 24.25
C GLU A 428 -20.97 -26.32 24.86
N LEU A 429 -22.28 -26.06 24.93
CA LEU A 429 -22.84 -24.80 25.44
C LEU A 429 -22.43 -24.48 26.90
N SER A 430 -22.13 -25.51 27.70
CA SER A 430 -21.67 -25.36 29.10
C SER A 430 -20.17 -25.10 29.25
N GLN A 431 -19.40 -25.14 28.16
CA GLN A 431 -17.94 -25.07 28.15
C GLN A 431 -17.41 -23.78 27.52
N PHE A 432 -18.06 -23.29 26.45
CA PHE A 432 -17.57 -22.15 25.67
C PHE A 432 -17.79 -20.80 26.36
N ARG A 433 -16.71 -20.01 26.47
CA ARG A 433 -16.75 -18.68 27.08
C ARG A 433 -16.73 -17.60 25.98
N PRO A 434 -17.86 -16.92 25.70
CA PRO A 434 -17.96 -15.96 24.60
C PRO A 434 -17.01 -14.77 24.81
N ASN A 435 -16.37 -14.31 23.73
CA ASN A 435 -15.34 -13.26 23.74
C ASN A 435 -14.08 -13.61 24.60
N TYR A 436 -13.92 -14.88 25.00
CA TYR A 436 -12.74 -15.38 25.71
C TYR A 436 -12.10 -16.55 24.96
N ASP A 437 -12.86 -17.61 24.68
CA ASP A 437 -12.44 -18.72 23.83
C ASP A 437 -12.56 -18.37 22.34
N LEU A 438 -11.97 -19.20 21.46
CA LEU A 438 -12.04 -19.04 20.01
C LEU A 438 -12.44 -20.34 19.32
N ILE A 439 -13.43 -20.24 18.43
CA ILE A 439 -13.83 -21.31 17.51
C ILE A 439 -13.00 -21.17 16.23
N VAL A 440 -12.42 -22.28 15.78
CA VAL A 440 -11.54 -22.36 14.59
C VAL A 440 -11.99 -23.47 13.64
N PRO A 441 -11.75 -23.37 12.32
CA PRO A 441 -12.05 -24.46 11.39
C PRO A 441 -11.17 -25.70 11.65
N PRO A 442 -11.59 -26.89 11.22
CA PRO A 442 -10.68 -28.03 11.08
C PRO A 442 -9.60 -27.73 10.04
N ILE A 443 -8.40 -28.26 10.26
CA ILE A 443 -7.21 -28.02 9.43
C ILE A 443 -7.19 -29.04 8.29
N LEU A 444 -8.07 -28.79 7.31
CA LEU A 444 -8.24 -29.60 6.10
C LEU A 444 -7.30 -29.15 4.96
N GLY A 445 -6.64 -28.00 5.10
CA GLY A 445 -5.80 -27.38 4.06
C GLY A 445 -4.31 -27.78 4.08
N PRO A 446 -3.53 -27.21 3.15
CA PRO A 446 -2.06 -27.29 3.13
C PRO A 446 -1.42 -26.57 4.33
N PRO A 447 -0.10 -26.76 4.56
CA PRO A 447 0.61 -26.09 5.66
C PRO A 447 0.65 -24.55 5.52
N GLY A 448 0.75 -24.04 4.29
CA GLY A 448 0.78 -22.62 3.98
C GLY A 448 0.99 -22.40 2.48
N GLY A 449 1.21 -21.13 2.11
CA GLY A 449 1.42 -20.73 0.71
C GLY A 449 0.13 -20.58 -0.11
N ASP A 450 0.31 -20.50 -1.43
CA ASP A 450 -0.70 -20.13 -2.43
C ASP A 450 -1.75 -21.26 -2.64
N VAL A 451 -2.97 -21.07 -2.14
CA VAL A 451 -4.06 -22.07 -2.17
C VAL A 451 -4.90 -22.08 -3.46
N TRP A 452 -4.60 -21.22 -4.42
CA TRP A 452 -5.46 -20.96 -5.59
C TRP A 452 -5.78 -22.20 -6.44
N GLN A 453 -4.90 -23.22 -6.48
CA GLN A 453 -5.11 -24.46 -7.25
C GLN A 453 -6.34 -25.27 -6.86
N GLU A 454 -6.85 -25.11 -5.64
CA GLU A 454 -7.99 -25.85 -5.12
C GLU A 454 -9.36 -25.37 -5.62
N CYS A 455 -9.40 -24.30 -6.42
CA CYS A 455 -10.48 -23.33 -6.32
C CYS A 455 -11.41 -23.29 -7.53
N THR A 456 -12.60 -22.72 -7.32
CA THR A 456 -13.73 -22.77 -8.26
C THR A 456 -14.07 -21.43 -8.88
N SER A 457 -14.60 -21.45 -10.10
CA SER A 457 -15.20 -20.26 -10.73
C SER A 457 -16.28 -19.62 -9.84
N MET A 458 -16.28 -18.29 -9.76
CA MET A 458 -17.38 -17.53 -9.15
C MET A 458 -18.58 -17.37 -10.08
N VAL A 459 -18.41 -17.56 -11.39
CA VAL A 459 -19.46 -17.44 -12.40
C VAL A 459 -19.80 -18.81 -13.01
N PRO A 460 -21.06 -19.10 -13.39
CA PRO A 460 -22.25 -18.25 -13.27
C PRO A 460 -22.72 -18.02 -11.83
N ALA A 461 -23.55 -16.98 -11.61
CA ALA A 461 -24.09 -16.64 -10.29
C ALA A 461 -24.95 -17.79 -9.72
N ARG A 462 -25.99 -18.20 -10.46
CA ARG A 462 -26.75 -19.44 -10.21
C ARG A 462 -26.08 -20.61 -10.93
N ARG A 463 -26.02 -21.76 -10.26
CA ARG A 463 -25.41 -23.02 -10.71
C ARG A 463 -26.48 -24.12 -10.81
N THR A 464 -26.11 -25.30 -11.32
CA THR A 464 -27.01 -26.42 -11.64
C THR A 464 -27.99 -26.80 -10.53
N TYR A 465 -27.53 -26.83 -9.28
CA TYR A 465 -28.37 -27.04 -8.10
C TYR A 465 -28.62 -25.70 -7.40
N LEU A 466 -29.86 -25.46 -6.97
CA LEU A 466 -30.19 -24.32 -6.13
C LEU A 466 -29.60 -24.55 -4.73
N LEU A 467 -29.92 -25.69 -4.11
CA LEU A 467 -29.46 -26.08 -2.78
C LEU A 467 -29.02 -27.55 -2.77
N SER A 468 -27.87 -27.81 -2.14
CA SER A 468 -27.36 -29.16 -1.88
C SER A 468 -27.14 -29.44 -0.39
N PHE A 469 -27.38 -30.68 0.04
CA PHE A 469 -27.00 -31.23 1.34
C PHE A 469 -26.49 -32.66 1.16
N GLN A 470 -25.41 -33.02 1.84
CA GLN A 470 -24.98 -34.42 1.96
C GLN A 470 -24.55 -34.70 3.41
N GLY A 471 -25.23 -35.66 4.04
CA GLY A 471 -24.86 -36.19 5.33
C GLY A 471 -25.71 -37.38 5.75
N GLU A 472 -25.33 -38.02 6.85
CA GLU A 472 -26.05 -39.12 7.47
C GLU A 472 -26.04 -38.93 8.98
N LEU A 473 -27.20 -39.10 9.61
CA LEU A 473 -27.37 -39.12 11.06
C LEU A 473 -27.68 -40.57 11.47
N ARG A 474 -26.91 -41.14 12.41
CA ARG A 474 -27.07 -42.54 12.85
C ARG A 474 -27.71 -42.57 14.24
N PRO A 475 -29.00 -42.90 14.40
CA PRO A 475 -29.66 -42.83 15.70
C PRO A 475 -29.04 -43.80 16.72
N LEU A 476 -28.91 -43.34 17.97
CA LEU A 476 -28.59 -44.19 19.12
C LEU A 476 -29.90 -44.86 19.59
N ASP A 477 -30.03 -46.16 19.31
CA ASP A 477 -31.21 -47.02 19.56
C ASP A 477 -32.55 -46.58 18.93
N SER A 478 -33.13 -47.47 18.12
CA SER A 478 -34.41 -47.28 17.42
C SER A 478 -35.66 -47.34 18.32
N SER A 479 -35.51 -47.09 19.63
CA SER A 479 -36.58 -47.13 20.64
C SER A 479 -36.92 -45.77 21.24
N GLN A 480 -36.11 -44.74 20.98
CA GLN A 480 -36.46 -43.35 21.30
C GLN A 480 -36.85 -42.63 20.02
N GLN A 481 -38.05 -42.03 20.02
CA GLN A 481 -38.45 -41.08 18.99
C GLN A 481 -37.56 -39.83 19.09
N SER A 482 -37.38 -39.13 17.97
CA SER A 482 -36.65 -37.87 17.86
C SER A 482 -37.05 -36.93 19.01
N ALA A 483 -36.06 -36.47 19.79
CA ALA A 483 -36.32 -35.72 21.01
C ALA A 483 -37.03 -34.37 20.78
N GLU A 484 -36.94 -33.82 19.56
CA GLU A 484 -37.65 -32.60 19.15
C GLU A 484 -38.46 -32.83 17.85
N PRO A 485 -39.80 -32.70 17.88
CA PRO A 485 -40.66 -32.84 16.70
C PRO A 485 -40.39 -31.82 15.57
N LEU A 486 -39.64 -30.75 15.86
CA LEU A 486 -39.28 -29.72 14.88
C LEU A 486 -38.22 -30.22 13.88
N ASP A 487 -37.26 -31.05 14.33
CA ASP A 487 -36.20 -31.57 13.45
C ASP A 487 -36.74 -32.63 12.47
N ASP A 488 -37.74 -33.42 12.89
CA ASP A 488 -38.50 -34.31 11.99
C ASP A 488 -39.27 -33.51 10.93
N PHE A 489 -40.00 -32.46 11.35
CA PHE A 489 -40.73 -31.57 10.43
C PHE A 489 -39.81 -30.88 9.41
N ILE A 490 -38.61 -30.47 9.84
CA ILE A 490 -37.58 -29.92 8.95
C ILE A 490 -37.13 -30.95 7.91
N LEU A 491 -36.90 -32.20 8.33
CA LEU A 491 -36.47 -33.27 7.43
C LEU A 491 -37.55 -33.62 6.41
N ASP A 492 -38.80 -33.78 6.85
CA ASP A 492 -39.93 -34.06 5.97
C ASP A 492 -40.17 -32.91 4.98
N HIS A 493 -40.14 -31.65 5.43
CA HIS A 493 -40.33 -30.52 4.52
C HIS A 493 -39.19 -30.37 3.50
N LEU A 494 -37.94 -30.68 3.88
CA LEU A 494 -36.83 -30.74 2.94
C LEU A 494 -36.98 -31.87 1.92
N LEU A 495 -37.58 -33.01 2.31
CA LEU A 495 -37.94 -34.09 1.39
C LEU A 495 -39.13 -33.74 0.48
N GLU A 496 -40.10 -32.95 0.97
CA GLU A 496 -41.16 -32.37 0.14
C GLU A 496 -40.60 -31.40 -0.90
N MET A 497 -39.68 -30.50 -0.53
CA MET A 497 -39.02 -29.58 -1.47
C MET A 497 -38.33 -30.32 -2.63
N VAL A 498 -37.69 -31.47 -2.38
CA VAL A 498 -37.07 -32.31 -3.43
C VAL A 498 -38.11 -32.98 -4.34
N ARG A 499 -39.32 -33.25 -3.83
CA ARG A 499 -40.43 -33.86 -4.59
C ARG A 499 -41.35 -32.84 -5.27
N GLY A 500 -41.25 -31.56 -4.90
CA GLY A 500 -42.12 -30.50 -5.36
C GLY A 500 -41.99 -30.23 -6.86
N ALA A 501 -43.10 -29.85 -7.50
CA ALA A 501 -43.19 -29.61 -8.95
C ALA A 501 -42.55 -28.27 -9.39
N THR A 502 -41.36 -27.95 -8.88
CA THR A 502 -40.63 -26.70 -9.16
C THR A 502 -39.59 -26.94 -10.27
N GLN A 503 -39.12 -25.85 -10.91
CA GLN A 503 -38.05 -25.93 -11.90
C GLN A 503 -36.64 -26.01 -11.28
N ASP A 504 -36.52 -25.78 -9.97
CA ASP A 504 -35.21 -25.75 -9.29
C ASP A 504 -34.75 -27.17 -8.94
N LYS A 505 -33.46 -27.44 -9.14
CA LYS A 505 -32.86 -28.73 -8.78
C LYS A 505 -32.33 -28.69 -7.36
N PHE A 506 -32.82 -29.60 -6.54
CA PHE A 506 -32.36 -29.86 -5.18
C PHE A 506 -31.58 -31.17 -5.13
N LEU A 507 -30.49 -31.22 -4.37
CA LEU A 507 -29.74 -32.44 -4.10
C LEU A 507 -29.54 -32.60 -2.60
N LEU A 508 -30.58 -33.07 -1.91
CA LEU A 508 -30.58 -33.27 -0.46
C LEU A 508 -30.51 -34.76 -0.14
N GLN A 509 -29.37 -35.19 0.41
CA GLN A 509 -29.07 -36.58 0.74
C GLN A 509 -28.84 -36.71 2.25
N PHE A 510 -29.76 -37.40 2.93
CA PHE A 510 -29.76 -37.61 4.39
C PHE A 510 -29.32 -39.02 4.82
N LYS A 511 -28.88 -39.85 3.85
CA LYS A 511 -28.29 -41.19 4.04
C LYS A 511 -27.18 -41.38 3.01
N CYS A 512 -26.00 -41.84 3.42
CA CYS A 512 -24.85 -41.91 2.53
C CYS A 512 -24.90 -43.15 1.63
N ILE A 513 -24.69 -42.94 0.33
CA ILE A 513 -24.64 -43.98 -0.69
C ILE A 513 -23.42 -43.69 -1.59
N PRO A 514 -22.35 -44.51 -1.56
CA PRO A 514 -22.11 -45.63 -0.64
C PRO A 514 -22.02 -45.16 0.83
N ALA A 515 -22.13 -46.11 1.76
CA ALA A 515 -21.95 -45.85 3.19
C ALA A 515 -20.54 -45.29 3.49
N THR A 516 -20.46 -44.41 4.49
CA THR A 516 -19.23 -43.70 4.85
C THR A 516 -18.14 -44.63 5.38
N GLU A 517 -16.90 -44.50 4.89
CA GLU A 517 -15.70 -45.23 5.36
C GLU A 517 -15.44 -45.08 6.88
N GLN A 518 -15.95 -44.01 7.48
CA GLN A 518 -15.93 -43.78 8.93
C GLN A 518 -17.08 -44.55 9.60
N MET A 519 -16.77 -45.75 10.06
CA MET A 519 -17.59 -46.50 11.02
C MET A 519 -17.31 -45.94 12.42
N ASP A 520 -18.31 -45.28 13.00
CA ASP A 520 -18.30 -44.77 14.37
C ASP A 520 -19.65 -45.11 15.01
N GLU A 521 -19.61 -45.75 16.19
CA GLU A 521 -20.76 -46.22 16.95
C GLU A 521 -21.52 -45.09 17.65
N ASN A 522 -20.91 -43.91 17.82
CA ASN A 522 -21.49 -42.75 18.54
C ASN A 522 -21.82 -41.56 17.61
N ALA A 523 -22.02 -41.79 16.32
CA ALA A 523 -22.36 -40.78 15.31
C ALA A 523 -23.82 -40.23 15.39
N ALA A 524 -24.45 -40.28 16.56
CA ALA A 524 -25.86 -39.92 16.75
C ALA A 524 -26.12 -38.43 17.02
N ALA A 525 -25.08 -37.67 17.35
CA ALA A 525 -25.19 -36.27 17.77
C ALA A 525 -24.70 -35.26 16.72
N ASP A 526 -24.40 -35.70 15.50
CA ASP A 526 -23.86 -34.85 14.43
C ASP A 526 -24.06 -35.51 13.06
N TRP A 527 -24.10 -34.73 11.98
CA TRP A 527 -24.26 -35.23 10.63
C TRP A 527 -22.91 -35.70 10.07
N ALA A 528 -22.72 -37.02 9.89
CA ALA A 528 -21.53 -37.58 9.25
C ALA A 528 -21.39 -37.09 7.80
N LEU A 529 -20.15 -36.95 7.30
CA LEU A 529 -19.88 -36.53 5.92
C LEU A 529 -20.01 -37.72 4.96
N CYS A 530 -20.76 -37.58 3.86
CA CYS A 530 -20.85 -38.65 2.85
C CYS A 530 -19.65 -38.66 1.90
N GLY A 531 -19.21 -39.86 1.53
CA GLY A 531 -18.20 -40.09 0.48
C GLY A 531 -16.84 -39.43 0.71
N THR A 532 -16.12 -39.18 -0.38
CA THR A 532 -14.79 -38.54 -0.37
C THR A 532 -14.86 -37.01 -0.52
N ASP A 533 -13.79 -36.31 -0.14
CA ASP A 533 -13.61 -34.88 -0.41
C ASP A 533 -13.85 -34.54 -1.88
N SER A 534 -13.28 -35.33 -2.80
CA SER A 534 -13.42 -35.15 -4.25
C SER A 534 -14.88 -35.24 -4.72
N SER A 535 -15.67 -36.19 -4.19
CA SER A 535 -17.10 -36.33 -4.53
C SER A 535 -17.95 -35.17 -3.99
N ARG A 536 -17.73 -34.73 -2.74
CA ARG A 536 -18.44 -33.57 -2.19
C ARG A 536 -18.07 -32.28 -2.92
N LYS A 537 -16.78 -32.10 -3.24
CA LYS A 537 -16.25 -30.98 -4.03
C LYS A 537 -16.79 -30.94 -5.46
N ALA A 538 -17.18 -32.07 -6.04
CA ALA A 538 -17.89 -32.11 -7.32
C ALA A 538 -19.32 -31.56 -7.18
N VAL A 539 -20.09 -32.02 -6.20
CA VAL A 539 -21.46 -31.51 -5.92
C VAL A 539 -21.45 -30.02 -5.58
N LEU A 540 -20.55 -29.58 -4.71
CA LEU A 540 -20.48 -28.19 -4.23
C LEU A 540 -20.02 -27.20 -5.32
N LYS A 541 -19.28 -27.64 -6.34
CA LYS A 541 -18.98 -26.82 -7.54
C LYS A 541 -20.22 -26.44 -8.32
N ASP A 542 -21.17 -27.37 -8.43
CA ASP A 542 -22.38 -27.23 -9.24
C ASP A 542 -23.57 -26.70 -8.41
N SER A 543 -23.34 -26.38 -7.13
CA SER A 543 -24.36 -25.92 -6.19
C SER A 543 -24.24 -24.42 -5.92
N THR A 544 -25.38 -23.71 -5.97
CA THR A 544 -25.48 -22.27 -5.68
C THR A 544 -25.36 -22.03 -4.18
N PHE A 545 -26.17 -22.76 -3.41
CA PHE A 545 -26.20 -22.78 -1.95
C PHE A 545 -25.85 -24.17 -1.41
N ALA A 546 -25.19 -24.21 -0.25
CA ALA A 546 -24.92 -25.44 0.49
C ALA A 546 -25.61 -25.38 1.86
N LEU A 547 -26.53 -26.30 2.13
CA LEU A 547 -27.20 -26.39 3.43
C LEU A 547 -26.23 -26.90 4.49
N ILE A 548 -26.24 -26.26 5.65
CA ILE A 548 -25.56 -26.69 6.87
C ILE A 548 -26.63 -26.80 7.94
N LEU A 549 -26.87 -28.02 8.40
CA LEU A 549 -27.68 -28.32 9.58
C LEU A 549 -26.81 -28.25 10.83
N PRO A 550 -27.38 -27.91 12.01
CA PRO A 550 -26.64 -27.88 13.25
C PRO A 550 -26.32 -29.31 13.72
N PRO A 551 -25.34 -29.50 14.62
CA PRO A 551 -25.25 -30.73 15.40
C PRO A 551 -26.50 -30.91 16.26
N LEU A 552 -26.76 -32.14 16.70
CA LEU A 552 -27.74 -32.39 17.76
C LEU A 552 -27.06 -32.32 19.15
N GLU A 553 -27.86 -32.44 20.21
CA GLU A 553 -27.46 -32.14 21.59
C GLU A 553 -27.15 -30.64 21.81
N ARG A 554 -26.69 -30.24 23.01
CA ARG A 554 -26.47 -28.83 23.38
C ARG A 554 -25.13 -28.28 22.89
N ARG A 555 -24.76 -28.58 21.65
CA ARG A 555 -23.51 -28.19 21.00
C ARG A 555 -23.65 -26.87 20.27
N ILE A 556 -22.70 -25.97 20.48
CA ILE A 556 -22.65 -24.69 19.76
C ILE A 556 -21.77 -24.75 18.51
N SER A 557 -20.80 -25.67 18.45
CA SER A 557 -20.00 -25.91 17.26
C SER A 557 -19.53 -27.35 17.21
N SER A 558 -19.36 -27.88 16.00
CA SER A 558 -18.88 -29.24 15.78
C SER A 558 -17.89 -29.29 14.63
N THR A 559 -16.96 -30.23 14.67
CA THR A 559 -15.90 -30.34 13.66
C THR A 559 -16.47 -30.71 12.29
N LEU A 560 -17.53 -31.52 12.24
CA LEU A 560 -18.21 -31.91 10.99
C LEU A 560 -19.04 -30.77 10.39
N MET A 561 -19.70 -29.94 11.21
CA MET A 561 -20.38 -28.72 10.75
C MET A 561 -19.37 -27.72 10.15
N LEU A 562 -18.23 -27.50 10.83
CA LEU A 562 -17.19 -26.59 10.37
C LEU A 562 -16.40 -27.13 9.16
N ALA A 563 -16.30 -28.46 8.99
CA ALA A 563 -15.79 -29.07 7.77
C ALA A 563 -16.69 -28.76 6.56
N ARG A 564 -18.02 -28.88 6.69
CA ARG A 564 -18.96 -28.46 5.63
C ARG A 564 -18.83 -26.98 5.28
N LEU A 565 -18.68 -26.12 6.29
CA LEU A 565 -18.47 -24.69 6.10
C LEU A 565 -17.20 -24.40 5.29
N TYR A 566 -16.08 -25.05 5.63
CA TYR A 566 -14.83 -24.99 4.87
C TYR A 566 -15.00 -25.50 3.42
N GLU A 567 -15.62 -26.66 3.23
CA GLU A 567 -15.81 -27.27 1.90
C GLU A 567 -16.70 -26.42 0.99
N ALA A 568 -17.78 -25.82 1.53
CA ALA A 568 -18.69 -24.96 0.79
C ALA A 568 -17.98 -23.68 0.31
N LEU A 569 -17.28 -22.97 1.21
CA LEU A 569 -16.54 -21.74 0.88
C LEU A 569 -15.42 -21.99 -0.13
N ARG A 570 -14.64 -23.07 0.06
CA ARG A 570 -13.60 -23.52 -0.89
C ARG A 570 -14.18 -23.78 -2.30
N SER A 571 -15.44 -24.20 -2.37
CA SER A 571 -16.17 -24.52 -3.61
C SER A 571 -17.04 -23.38 -4.14
N GLY A 572 -17.03 -22.22 -3.50
CA GLY A 572 -17.87 -21.06 -3.84
C GLY A 572 -19.38 -21.28 -3.67
N ALA A 573 -19.81 -22.36 -3.01
CA ALA A 573 -21.22 -22.54 -2.65
C ALA A 573 -21.53 -21.68 -1.43
N ILE A 574 -22.61 -20.90 -1.47
CA ILE A 574 -22.97 -19.98 -0.38
C ILE A 574 -23.54 -20.83 0.78
N PRO A 575 -22.95 -20.80 1.99
CA PRO A 575 -23.48 -21.57 3.12
C PRO A 575 -24.83 -21.03 3.59
N VAL A 576 -25.76 -21.94 3.85
CA VAL A 576 -27.09 -21.67 4.42
C VAL A 576 -27.18 -22.45 5.71
N ILE A 577 -27.10 -21.74 6.83
CA ILE A 577 -27.06 -22.33 8.17
C ILE A 577 -28.46 -22.26 8.76
N LEU A 578 -29.07 -23.43 8.95
CA LEU A 578 -30.32 -23.59 9.68
C LEU A 578 -30.01 -23.79 11.17
N GLY A 579 -30.82 -23.23 12.08
CA GLY A 579 -30.48 -23.18 13.51
C GLY A 579 -29.31 -22.23 13.81
N ALA A 580 -29.17 -21.14 13.04
CA ALA A 580 -28.06 -20.17 13.19
C ALA A 580 -28.06 -19.40 14.54
N ASP A 581 -29.12 -19.55 15.33
CA ASP A 581 -29.32 -19.09 16.70
C ASP A 581 -28.78 -20.08 17.76
N GLU A 582 -28.71 -21.37 17.44
CA GLU A 582 -28.15 -22.44 18.28
C GLU A 582 -26.61 -22.51 18.17
N VAL A 583 -26.06 -22.23 16.99
CA VAL A 583 -24.64 -22.47 16.66
C VAL A 583 -23.76 -21.21 16.63
N ARG A 584 -22.43 -21.42 16.64
CA ARG A 584 -21.40 -20.38 16.56
C ARG A 584 -20.34 -20.74 15.52
N LEU A 585 -19.92 -19.73 14.76
CA LEU A 585 -19.03 -19.86 13.61
C LEU A 585 -17.59 -19.43 13.96
N PRO A 586 -16.58 -19.82 13.16
CA PRO A 586 -15.19 -19.46 13.43
C PRO A 586 -14.99 -17.95 13.44
N TYR A 587 -14.23 -17.45 14.41
CA TYR A 587 -13.91 -16.02 14.55
C TYR A 587 -15.13 -15.07 14.46
N ILE A 588 -16.28 -15.49 15.00
CA ILE A 588 -17.56 -14.73 14.99
C ILE A 588 -17.47 -13.31 15.60
N GLU A 589 -16.41 -13.02 16.37
CA GLU A 589 -16.13 -11.68 16.91
C GLU A 589 -15.52 -10.69 15.90
N THR A 590 -14.86 -11.17 14.83
CA THR A 590 -14.20 -10.33 13.81
C THR A 590 -14.76 -10.49 12.40
N ILE A 591 -15.20 -11.70 12.02
CA ILE A 591 -15.78 -12.00 10.70
C ILE A 591 -17.30 -11.77 10.73
N ASP A 592 -17.81 -10.86 9.90
CA ASP A 592 -19.24 -10.63 9.74
C ASP A 592 -19.85 -11.63 8.76
N TRP A 593 -20.11 -12.84 9.25
CA TRP A 593 -20.64 -13.98 8.48
C TRP A 593 -21.91 -13.67 7.68
N ARG A 594 -22.67 -12.62 8.02
CA ARG A 594 -23.82 -12.13 7.23
C ARG A 594 -23.44 -11.65 5.83
N LYS A 595 -22.20 -11.20 5.60
CA LYS A 595 -21.72 -10.79 4.26
C LYS A 595 -21.48 -11.99 3.31
N LEU A 596 -21.51 -13.24 3.80
CA LEU A 596 -21.14 -14.43 3.02
C LEU A 596 -21.97 -15.72 3.29
N THR A 597 -22.90 -15.70 4.23
CA THR A 597 -23.78 -16.83 4.57
C THR A 597 -25.21 -16.38 4.79
N LEU A 598 -26.17 -17.29 4.58
CA LEU A 598 -27.55 -17.08 5.02
C LEU A 598 -27.75 -17.74 6.39
N LEU A 599 -28.17 -16.95 7.37
CA LEU A 599 -28.39 -17.38 8.75
C LEU A 599 -29.89 -17.45 9.02
N LEU A 600 -30.41 -18.65 9.31
CA LEU A 600 -31.84 -18.91 9.46
C LEU A 600 -32.15 -19.69 10.75
N PRO A 601 -33.14 -19.26 11.56
CA PRO A 601 -33.67 -20.09 12.64
C PRO A 601 -34.40 -21.31 12.08
N LYS A 602 -34.34 -22.44 12.80
CA LYS A 602 -35.02 -23.71 12.45
C LYS A 602 -36.48 -23.52 12.02
N ALA A 603 -37.22 -22.69 12.76
CA ALA A 603 -38.65 -22.45 12.55
C ALA A 603 -39.02 -21.79 11.20
N ARG A 604 -38.09 -21.21 10.44
CA ARG A 604 -38.37 -20.56 9.13
C ARG A 604 -38.05 -21.46 7.93
N ILE A 605 -38.00 -22.77 8.13
CA ILE A 605 -37.70 -23.75 7.07
C ILE A 605 -38.66 -23.66 5.86
N THR A 606 -39.92 -23.32 6.09
CA THR A 606 -40.95 -23.16 5.04
C THR A 606 -40.76 -21.91 4.17
N GLU A 607 -39.99 -20.91 4.63
CA GLU A 607 -39.63 -19.73 3.85
C GLU A 607 -38.40 -19.95 2.96
N LEU A 608 -37.66 -21.06 3.18
CA LEU A 608 -36.32 -21.27 2.62
C LEU A 608 -36.31 -21.16 1.09
N HIS A 609 -37.19 -21.88 0.38
CA HIS A 609 -37.18 -21.89 -1.09
C HIS A 609 -37.43 -20.49 -1.68
N PHE A 610 -38.40 -19.75 -1.12
CA PHE A 610 -38.70 -18.38 -1.52
C PHE A 610 -37.49 -17.46 -1.30
N LEU A 611 -36.84 -17.55 -0.14
CA LEU A 611 -35.66 -16.75 0.20
C LEU A 611 -34.50 -17.00 -0.78
N LEU A 612 -34.18 -18.27 -1.07
CA LEU A 612 -33.09 -18.63 -2.00
C LEU A 612 -33.35 -18.16 -3.43
N ARG A 613 -34.62 -18.06 -3.85
CA ARG A 613 -34.99 -17.47 -5.16
C ARG A 613 -34.94 -15.94 -5.15
N ALA A 614 -35.32 -15.28 -4.05
CA ALA A 614 -35.45 -13.83 -3.97
C ALA A 614 -34.12 -13.05 -4.02
N ILE A 615 -33.02 -13.66 -3.54
CA ILE A 615 -31.67 -13.07 -3.56
C ILE A 615 -31.22 -12.82 -5.01
N GLN A 616 -30.68 -11.64 -5.30
CA GLN A 616 -30.30 -11.23 -6.65
C GLN A 616 -28.93 -11.76 -7.05
N ASP A 617 -28.70 -11.91 -8.36
CA ASP A 617 -27.45 -12.47 -8.91
C ASP A 617 -26.22 -11.59 -8.59
N SER A 618 -26.41 -10.27 -8.40
CA SER A 618 -25.40 -9.36 -7.83
C SER A 618 -24.92 -9.79 -6.45
N ASP A 619 -25.88 -10.19 -5.61
CA ASP A 619 -25.68 -10.46 -4.20
C ASP A 619 -25.08 -11.85 -4.02
N LEU A 620 -25.52 -12.82 -4.85
CA LEU A 620 -24.87 -14.13 -4.97
C LEU A 620 -23.38 -14.00 -5.28
N LEU A 621 -23.01 -13.13 -6.25
CA LEU A 621 -21.60 -12.89 -6.61
C LEU A 621 -20.85 -12.13 -5.51
N LEU A 622 -21.48 -11.18 -4.82
CA LEU A 622 -20.89 -10.47 -3.69
C LEU A 622 -20.60 -11.41 -2.51
N MET A 623 -21.58 -12.22 -2.10
CA MET A 623 -21.44 -13.22 -1.03
C MET A 623 -20.38 -14.28 -1.40
N ARG A 624 -20.35 -14.73 -2.65
CA ARG A 624 -19.35 -15.69 -3.14
C ARG A 624 -17.94 -15.11 -3.15
N ARG A 625 -17.76 -13.84 -3.56
CA ARG A 625 -16.47 -13.12 -3.43
C ARG A 625 -16.07 -12.94 -1.96
N GLN A 626 -17.02 -12.61 -1.09
CA GLN A 626 -16.73 -12.41 0.33
C GLN A 626 -16.29 -13.71 1.01
N GLY A 627 -17.06 -14.79 0.81
CA GLY A 627 -16.73 -16.11 1.32
C GLY A 627 -15.43 -16.66 0.77
N ARG A 628 -15.10 -16.31 -0.49
CA ARG A 628 -13.79 -16.57 -1.08
C ARG A 628 -12.65 -15.91 -0.30
N LEU A 629 -12.69 -14.58 -0.15
CA LEU A 629 -11.62 -13.82 0.51
C LEU A 629 -11.42 -14.26 1.95
N VAL A 630 -12.52 -14.44 2.70
CA VAL A 630 -12.51 -14.97 4.07
C VAL A 630 -11.89 -16.37 4.13
N TRP A 631 -12.23 -17.27 3.19
CA TRP A 631 -11.62 -18.60 3.15
C TRP A 631 -10.11 -18.52 2.86
N GLU A 632 -9.71 -17.82 1.79
CA GLU A 632 -8.29 -17.67 1.40
C GLU A 632 -7.43 -17.12 2.54
N ARG A 633 -7.89 -16.06 3.20
CA ARG A 633 -7.10 -15.30 4.19
C ARG A 633 -7.14 -15.87 5.60
N TYR A 634 -8.21 -16.55 6.01
CA TYR A 634 -8.41 -16.93 7.42
C TYR A 634 -8.56 -18.43 7.68
N LEU A 635 -8.94 -19.23 6.67
CA LEU A 635 -9.37 -20.62 6.86
C LEU A 635 -8.57 -21.63 6.02
N SER A 636 -7.90 -21.18 4.95
CA SER A 636 -7.42 -22.03 3.85
C SER A 636 -6.24 -22.95 4.17
N SER A 637 -5.46 -22.66 5.21
CA SER A 637 -4.20 -23.35 5.52
C SER A 637 -3.88 -23.30 7.02
N VAL A 638 -2.91 -24.09 7.48
CA VAL A 638 -2.40 -24.00 8.87
C VAL A 638 -1.91 -22.58 9.14
N GLN A 639 -1.11 -22.01 8.23
CA GLN A 639 -0.62 -20.64 8.34
C GLN A 639 -1.76 -19.62 8.48
N ALA A 640 -2.71 -19.59 7.54
CA ALA A 640 -3.85 -18.68 7.60
C ALA A 640 -4.62 -18.80 8.93
N THR A 641 -4.81 -20.02 9.42
CA THR A 641 -5.51 -20.29 10.69
C THR A 641 -4.73 -19.75 11.90
N VAL A 642 -3.42 -20.04 11.99
CA VAL A 642 -2.56 -19.60 13.11
C VAL A 642 -2.36 -18.08 13.12
N ASP A 643 -2.10 -17.49 11.95
CA ASP A 643 -1.96 -16.04 11.80
C ASP A 643 -3.27 -15.33 12.18
N THR A 644 -4.43 -15.95 11.88
CA THR A 644 -5.77 -15.43 12.27
C THR A 644 -6.01 -15.51 13.77
N ILE A 645 -5.65 -16.62 14.44
CA ILE A 645 -5.76 -16.73 15.91
C ILE A 645 -4.92 -15.64 16.58
N ILE A 646 -3.70 -15.42 16.11
CA ILE A 646 -2.81 -14.35 16.61
C ILE A 646 -3.43 -12.97 16.34
N ALA A 647 -3.96 -12.72 15.14
CA ALA A 647 -4.58 -11.44 14.79
C ALA A 647 -5.87 -11.15 15.59
N SER A 648 -6.73 -12.15 15.82
CA SER A 648 -7.96 -12.01 16.63
C SER A 648 -7.63 -11.69 18.08
N LEU A 649 -6.73 -12.45 18.72
CA LEU A 649 -6.31 -12.17 20.10
C LEU A 649 -5.60 -10.81 20.23
N ARG A 650 -4.81 -10.40 19.21
CA ARG A 650 -4.15 -9.10 19.14
C ARG A 650 -5.15 -7.94 19.01
N ASP A 651 -6.17 -8.10 18.17
CA ASP A 651 -7.22 -7.10 17.91
C ASP A 651 -8.17 -6.96 19.11
N ARG A 652 -8.49 -8.07 19.80
CA ARG A 652 -9.27 -8.08 21.06
C ARG A 652 -8.59 -7.25 22.16
N LEU A 653 -7.26 -7.16 22.18
CA LEU A 653 -6.50 -6.26 23.06
C LEU A 653 -6.32 -4.84 22.49
N GLY A 654 -6.62 -4.63 21.20
CA GLY A 654 -6.37 -3.40 20.46
C GLY A 654 -4.89 -3.03 20.32
N VAL A 655 -4.00 -4.03 20.33
CA VAL A 655 -2.56 -3.84 20.06
C VAL A 655 -2.39 -3.72 18.54
N PRO A 656 -1.67 -2.71 18.01
CA PRO A 656 -1.46 -2.58 16.57
C PRO A 656 -0.77 -3.81 15.93
N PRO A 657 -1.04 -4.12 14.64
CA PRO A 657 -0.24 -5.08 13.88
C PRO A 657 1.16 -4.50 13.64
N ARG A 658 2.11 -5.36 13.25
CA ARG A 658 3.46 -4.89 12.88
C ARG A 658 3.44 -4.20 11.51
N PRO A 659 4.25 -3.15 11.29
CA PRO A 659 4.40 -2.54 9.98
C PRO A 659 4.77 -3.54 8.89
N VAL A 660 4.18 -3.40 7.70
CA VAL A 660 4.63 -4.13 6.51
C VAL A 660 6.06 -3.69 6.16
N SER A 661 6.93 -4.65 5.83
CA SER A 661 8.31 -4.34 5.45
C SER A 661 8.36 -3.71 4.05
N PRO A 662 9.07 -2.59 3.85
CA PRO A 662 9.38 -2.09 2.52
C PRO A 662 10.51 -2.91 1.88
N VAL A 663 10.67 -2.78 0.56
CA VAL A 663 11.84 -3.28 -0.15
C VAL A 663 12.97 -2.26 -0.01
N ILE A 664 14.13 -2.66 0.49
CA ILE A 664 15.30 -1.77 0.62
C ILE A 664 15.85 -1.50 -0.79
N ALA A 665 15.85 -0.25 -1.23
CA ALA A 665 16.38 0.14 -2.52
C ALA A 665 17.91 0.08 -2.55
N GLN A 666 18.47 -0.79 -3.40
CA GLN A 666 19.91 -0.82 -3.65
C GLN A 666 20.27 0.22 -4.70
N SER A 667 21.10 1.20 -4.35
CA SER A 667 21.66 2.15 -5.31
C SER A 667 22.47 1.42 -6.40
N VAL A 668 22.32 1.82 -7.67
CA VAL A 668 23.25 1.37 -8.73
C VAL A 668 24.66 1.96 -8.51
N PHE A 669 24.71 3.19 -7.99
CA PHE A 669 25.95 3.91 -7.71
C PHE A 669 26.55 3.52 -6.36
N ASN A 670 27.88 3.30 -6.33
CA ASN A 670 28.64 3.16 -5.09
C ASN A 670 28.60 4.46 -4.27
N SER A 671 28.80 4.38 -2.95
CA SER A 671 28.74 5.53 -2.02
C SER A 671 29.77 6.65 -2.27
N THR A 672 30.73 6.43 -3.18
CA THR A 672 31.73 7.42 -3.60
C THR A 672 31.46 8.02 -4.98
N PHE A 673 30.45 7.53 -5.72
CA PHE A 673 30.15 8.00 -7.07
C PHE A 673 29.14 9.15 -7.00
N ILE A 674 29.49 10.28 -7.64
CA ILE A 674 28.62 11.44 -7.81
C ILE A 674 28.29 11.50 -9.30
N PRO A 675 27.02 11.33 -9.72
CA PRO A 675 26.65 11.41 -11.13
C PRO A 675 27.05 12.76 -11.74
N LEU A 676 27.63 12.72 -12.94
CA LEU A 676 27.93 13.93 -13.70
C LEU A 676 26.62 14.63 -14.03
N LYS A 677 26.41 15.85 -13.51
CA LYS A 677 25.24 16.65 -13.87
C LYS A 677 25.43 17.26 -15.25
N SER A 678 24.37 17.28 -16.06
CA SER A 678 24.25 18.25 -17.14
C SER A 678 23.47 19.48 -16.65
N ASP A 679 23.79 20.63 -17.23
CA ASP A 679 22.89 21.79 -17.19
C ASP A 679 21.50 21.41 -17.77
N PRO A 680 20.42 22.09 -17.34
CA PRO A 680 19.09 21.85 -17.90
C PRO A 680 19.07 22.16 -19.40
N PRO A 681 18.24 21.45 -20.20
CA PRO A 681 18.27 21.52 -21.66
C PRO A 681 17.95 22.93 -22.19
N VAL A 682 18.99 23.61 -22.68
CA VAL A 682 18.90 24.95 -23.27
C VAL A 682 17.99 24.91 -24.49
N GLY A 683 16.81 25.54 -24.38
CA GLY A 683 15.75 25.51 -25.39
C GLY A 683 14.39 25.03 -24.87
N MET A 684 14.33 24.43 -23.67
CA MET A 684 13.05 24.36 -22.94
C MET A 684 12.75 25.71 -22.30
N GLU A 685 12.23 26.63 -23.10
CA GLU A 685 11.43 27.73 -22.56
C GLU A 685 10.22 27.11 -21.83
N ASN A 686 10.15 27.29 -20.51
CA ASN A 686 8.93 27.04 -19.76
C ASN A 686 7.83 27.90 -20.41
N GLU A 687 6.80 27.30 -21.05
CA GLU A 687 5.73 28.04 -21.76
C GLU A 687 5.22 29.18 -20.85
N PRO A 688 5.57 30.46 -21.12
CA PRO A 688 5.56 31.49 -20.08
C PRO A 688 4.14 32.01 -19.74
N GLU A 689 3.11 31.38 -20.29
CA GLU A 689 1.71 31.79 -20.22
C GLU A 689 0.87 30.96 -19.22
N GLU A 690 1.39 29.86 -18.65
CA GLU A 690 0.65 29.04 -17.69
C GLU A 690 1.51 28.66 -16.47
N SER A 691 1.47 29.51 -15.43
CA SER A 691 1.98 29.14 -14.11
C SER A 691 1.13 28.00 -13.53
N LEU A 692 1.74 26.82 -13.32
CA LEU A 692 1.09 25.61 -12.83
C LEU A 692 1.16 25.42 -11.30
N GLY A 693 1.78 26.37 -10.60
CA GLY A 693 1.94 26.40 -9.15
C GLY A 693 3.38 26.61 -8.70
N PRO A 694 3.61 26.80 -7.38
CA PRO A 694 4.96 27.00 -6.84
C PRO A 694 5.81 25.73 -6.94
N ILE A 695 7.06 25.89 -7.35
CA ILE A 695 8.12 24.89 -7.13
C ILE A 695 8.47 24.90 -5.64
N GLU A 696 8.59 23.73 -5.02
CA GLU A 696 8.80 23.59 -3.58
C GLU A 696 9.82 22.50 -3.24
N PRO A 697 10.53 22.59 -2.09
CA PRO A 697 11.37 21.50 -1.63
C PRO A 697 10.55 20.22 -1.38
N PRO A 698 11.14 19.03 -1.58
CA PRO A 698 10.50 17.74 -1.33
C PRO A 698 9.88 17.63 0.07
N TYR A 699 8.66 17.11 0.11
CA TYR A 699 7.86 16.90 1.31
C TYR A 699 7.20 15.52 1.29
N SER A 700 7.71 14.65 2.15
CA SER A 700 7.31 13.25 2.25
C SER A 700 5.92 13.10 2.88
N SER A 701 5.12 12.13 2.40
CA SER A 701 3.82 11.81 3.01
C SER A 701 4.04 11.25 4.42
N PRO A 702 3.49 11.87 5.49
CA PRO A 702 3.68 11.35 6.84
C PRO A 702 3.02 9.98 6.99
N ALA A 703 3.85 8.97 7.27
CA ALA A 703 3.40 7.60 7.48
C ALA A 703 2.80 7.41 8.88
N TYR A 704 2.06 6.31 9.07
CA TYR A 704 1.72 5.76 10.39
C TYR A 704 0.88 6.71 11.28
N ARG A 705 0.13 7.63 10.65
CA ARG A 705 -0.74 8.63 11.31
C ARG A 705 -1.87 8.03 12.16
N ARG A 706 -2.28 6.77 11.91
CA ARG A 706 -3.48 6.15 12.50
C ARG A 706 -3.22 4.87 13.28
N ASN A 707 -1.97 4.58 13.64
CA ASN A 707 -1.53 3.29 14.23
C ASN A 707 -2.44 2.70 15.32
N TYR A 708 -2.84 3.53 16.29
CA TYR A 708 -3.67 3.10 17.43
C TYR A 708 -5.18 3.31 17.20
N THR A 709 -5.58 4.09 16.19
CA THR A 709 -6.98 4.41 15.91
C THR A 709 -7.57 3.56 14.78
N ILE A 710 -6.75 3.05 13.86
CA ILE A 710 -7.22 2.28 12.70
C ILE A 710 -8.00 1.03 13.10
N LEU A 711 -7.48 0.19 13.99
CA LEU A 711 -8.21 -0.99 14.47
C LEU A 711 -9.32 -0.64 15.49
N ARG A 712 -9.26 0.53 16.14
CA ARG A 712 -10.34 0.97 17.05
C ARG A 712 -11.56 1.52 16.32
N ILE A 713 -11.37 2.09 15.13
CA ILE A 713 -12.43 2.70 14.31
C ILE A 713 -12.87 1.77 13.18
N GLN A 714 -11.92 1.04 12.58
CA GLN A 714 -12.09 0.29 11.32
C GLN A 714 -11.57 -1.16 11.37
N SER A 715 -11.55 -1.81 12.55
CA SER A 715 -11.24 -3.25 12.64
C SER A 715 -12.18 -4.06 11.73
N LYS A 716 -13.48 -3.75 11.70
CA LYS A 716 -14.46 -4.46 10.86
C LYS A 716 -14.09 -4.39 9.39
N GLU A 717 -13.71 -3.22 8.87
CA GLU A 717 -13.28 -3.05 7.48
C GLU A 717 -11.93 -3.74 7.23
N ALA A 718 -10.98 -3.71 8.16
CA ALA A 718 -9.72 -4.47 8.04
C ALA A 718 -9.96 -5.98 7.93
N TRP A 719 -10.87 -6.52 8.74
CA TRP A 719 -11.24 -7.94 8.73
C TRP A 719 -12.12 -8.35 7.54
N ASN A 720 -13.00 -7.47 7.05
CA ASN A 720 -14.07 -7.88 6.13
C ASN A 720 -14.03 -7.19 4.76
N ASP A 721 -13.48 -5.99 4.62
CA ASP A 721 -13.51 -5.24 3.36
C ASP A 721 -12.13 -5.12 2.69
N TRP A 722 -11.06 -5.02 3.49
CA TRP A 722 -9.67 -5.06 3.04
C TRP A 722 -9.11 -6.49 3.13
N VAL A 723 -9.61 -7.26 4.10
CA VAL A 723 -9.26 -8.67 4.39
C VAL A 723 -7.76 -8.86 4.66
N ASP A 724 -7.18 -7.88 5.36
CA ASP A 724 -5.83 -7.93 5.92
C ASP A 724 -5.75 -7.18 7.26
N PRO A 725 -5.96 -7.90 8.37
CA PRO A 725 -5.68 -7.43 9.73
C PRO A 725 -4.23 -7.75 10.16
N PHE A 726 -3.41 -8.37 9.33
CA PHE A 726 -2.11 -8.92 9.74
C PHE A 726 -1.02 -7.85 9.79
N TYR A 727 -1.04 -6.91 8.85
CA TYR A 727 -0.02 -5.88 8.70
C TYR A 727 -0.56 -4.46 8.88
N MET A 728 0.33 -3.55 9.26
CA MET A 728 0.08 -2.11 9.27
C MET A 728 0.76 -1.45 8.07
N TYR A 729 -0.02 -0.77 7.25
CA TYR A 729 0.47 0.01 6.11
C TYR A 729 0.83 1.44 6.50
N PRO A 730 1.78 2.09 5.81
CA PRO A 730 2.20 3.45 6.13
C PRO A 730 1.11 4.50 5.86
N GLN A 731 0.30 4.33 4.81
CA GLN A 731 -0.89 5.13 4.46
C GLN A 731 -1.89 4.25 3.70
N LEU A 732 -3.18 4.60 3.72
CA LEU A 732 -4.24 3.84 3.05
C LEU A 732 -5.11 4.74 2.16
N PRO A 733 -5.51 4.28 0.95
CA PRO A 733 -6.23 5.12 -0.02
C PRO A 733 -7.67 5.49 0.41
N PHE A 734 -8.15 4.86 1.49
CA PHE A 734 -9.46 5.06 2.11
C PHE A 734 -9.35 5.66 3.53
N ASP A 735 -8.23 6.30 3.85
CA ASP A 735 -8.10 7.10 5.08
C ASP A 735 -9.14 8.25 5.12
N PRO A 736 -9.72 8.57 6.29
CA PRO A 736 -10.85 9.48 6.40
C PRO A 736 -10.50 10.92 6.03
N ILE A 737 -11.35 11.52 5.19
CA ILE A 737 -11.19 12.88 4.66
C ILE A 737 -11.77 13.88 5.67
N LEU A 738 -11.07 15.02 5.88
CA LEU A 738 -11.54 16.10 6.74
C LEU A 738 -12.69 16.90 6.09
N PRO A 739 -13.63 17.47 6.87
CA PRO A 739 -14.68 18.32 6.33
C PRO A 739 -14.10 19.59 5.70
N SER A 740 -14.83 20.18 4.75
CA SER A 740 -14.35 21.30 3.92
C SER A 740 -14.02 22.57 4.72
N GLU A 741 -14.53 22.69 5.94
CA GLU A 741 -14.28 23.78 6.90
C GLU A 741 -13.01 23.61 7.76
N ALA A 742 -12.48 22.38 7.86
CA ALA A 742 -11.30 22.07 8.67
C ALA A 742 -10.07 22.90 8.27
N LYS A 743 -9.99 23.27 6.98
CA LYS A 743 -8.94 24.14 6.42
C LYS A 743 -9.00 25.60 6.85
N PHE A 744 -9.99 25.98 7.66
CA PHE A 744 -10.15 27.31 8.24
C PHE A 744 -10.30 27.25 9.78
N LEU A 745 -11.00 26.24 10.30
CA LEU A 745 -11.34 26.12 11.72
C LEU A 745 -10.37 25.18 12.46
N GLY A 746 -9.22 25.72 12.86
CA GLY A 746 -8.22 25.04 13.70
C GLY A 746 -7.37 24.00 12.96
N SER A 747 -8.01 23.00 12.35
CA SER A 747 -7.40 21.85 11.64
C SER A 747 -6.74 22.19 10.30
N HIS A 748 -6.33 23.45 10.11
CA HIS A 748 -5.84 24.03 8.87
C HIS A 748 -4.39 23.64 8.49
N MET A 749 -3.70 22.89 9.34
CA MET A 749 -2.29 22.55 9.15
C MET A 749 -2.03 21.79 7.85
N GLY A 750 -1.13 22.33 7.04
CA GLY A 750 -0.79 21.81 5.72
C GLY A 750 -1.83 22.10 4.64
N PHE A 751 -3.03 22.62 4.94
CA PHE A 751 -3.98 22.99 3.91
C PHE A 751 -3.56 24.26 3.15
N ARG A 752 -3.92 24.31 1.87
CA ARG A 752 -3.82 25.53 1.03
C ARG A 752 -5.14 25.77 0.33
N PRO A 753 -6.06 26.55 0.93
CA PRO A 753 -7.33 26.90 0.30
C PRO A 753 -7.09 27.81 -0.90
N ILE A 754 -7.66 27.45 -2.05
CA ILE A 754 -7.67 28.27 -3.29
C ILE A 754 -8.28 29.65 -2.96
N GLY A 755 -7.57 30.72 -3.32
CA GLY A 755 -7.98 32.10 -2.98
C GLY A 755 -8.13 32.37 -1.48
N LYS A 756 -7.37 31.67 -0.61
CA LYS A 756 -7.55 31.67 0.86
C LYS A 756 -8.95 31.22 1.32
N GLY A 757 -9.75 30.63 0.44
CA GLY A 757 -11.10 30.14 0.71
C GLY A 757 -12.19 30.71 -0.20
N SER A 758 -11.93 31.80 -0.93
CA SER A 758 -12.89 32.35 -1.92
C SER A 758 -13.08 31.47 -3.15
N GLY A 759 -12.18 30.52 -3.39
CA GLY A 759 -12.00 29.95 -4.73
C GLY A 759 -11.33 30.94 -5.68
N GLY A 760 -11.23 30.56 -6.95
CA GLY A 760 -10.58 31.32 -8.02
C GLY A 760 -10.38 30.44 -9.25
N ALA A 761 -9.86 30.99 -10.35
CA ALA A 761 -9.75 30.29 -11.63
C ALA A 761 -8.57 30.81 -12.45
N GLY A 762 -7.73 29.89 -12.94
CA GLY A 762 -6.39 30.22 -13.41
C GLY A 762 -5.44 30.42 -12.24
N LYS A 763 -4.92 31.64 -12.05
CA LYS A 763 -3.83 31.93 -11.10
C LYS A 763 -4.09 31.44 -9.67
N GLU A 764 -5.22 31.77 -9.03
CA GLU A 764 -5.43 31.34 -7.62
C GLU A 764 -5.65 29.82 -7.51
N PHE A 765 -6.09 29.18 -8.61
CA PHE A 765 -6.22 27.72 -8.70
C PHE A 765 -4.87 27.04 -8.89
N SER A 766 -3.93 27.61 -9.65
CA SER A 766 -2.61 27.01 -9.82
C SER A 766 -1.69 27.19 -8.61
N GLU A 767 -1.78 28.34 -7.92
CA GLU A 767 -1.08 28.63 -6.66
C GLU A 767 -1.32 27.57 -5.55
N ALA A 768 -2.42 26.81 -5.60
CA ALA A 768 -2.73 25.78 -4.60
C ALA A 768 -3.44 24.53 -5.15
N LEU A 769 -3.02 23.34 -4.71
CA LEU A 769 -3.69 22.07 -5.01
C LEU A 769 -5.17 22.02 -4.57
N GLY A 770 -5.55 22.76 -3.53
CA GLY A 770 -6.91 22.78 -2.98
C GLY A 770 -7.38 21.42 -2.46
N GLY A 771 -8.70 21.20 -2.53
CA GLY A 771 -9.38 19.99 -2.05
C GLY A 771 -9.58 19.94 -0.54
N ASN A 772 -9.87 18.73 -0.04
CA ASN A 772 -10.09 18.40 1.38
C ASN A 772 -8.96 17.53 1.98
N HIS A 773 -7.80 17.48 1.30
CA HIS A 773 -6.57 16.87 1.79
C HIS A 773 -5.46 17.94 1.98
N PRO A 774 -4.55 17.77 2.95
CA PRO A 774 -3.44 18.70 3.20
C PRO A 774 -2.36 18.64 2.09
N ARG A 775 -1.26 19.39 2.27
CA ARG A 775 -0.09 19.43 1.39
C ARG A 775 0.43 18.02 1.12
N GLU A 776 0.57 17.71 -0.16
CA GLU A 776 0.96 16.41 -0.70
C GLU A 776 1.83 16.63 -1.94
N GLN A 777 2.65 15.64 -2.25
CA GLN A 777 3.50 15.56 -3.44
C GLN A 777 3.45 14.14 -3.99
N PHE A 778 4.05 13.91 -5.17
CA PHE A 778 4.12 12.59 -5.80
C PHE A 778 5.55 12.20 -6.17
N THR A 779 5.82 10.89 -6.20
CA THR A 779 7.05 10.30 -6.71
C THR A 779 6.79 9.79 -8.13
N ILE A 780 7.69 10.07 -9.07
CA ILE A 780 7.65 9.41 -10.39
C ILE A 780 8.49 8.13 -10.32
N VAL A 781 7.97 7.03 -10.85
CA VAL A 781 8.70 5.75 -11.01
C VAL A 781 8.82 5.43 -12.50
N ILE A 782 10.05 5.48 -13.01
CA ILE A 782 10.41 5.13 -14.39
C ILE A 782 11.17 3.81 -14.37
N LEU A 783 10.73 2.83 -15.16
CA LEU A 783 11.51 1.61 -15.43
C LEU A 783 12.20 1.76 -16.77
N THR A 784 13.50 1.45 -16.85
CA THR A 784 14.28 1.55 -18.09
C THR A 784 15.12 0.30 -18.35
N TYR A 785 15.29 -0.02 -19.63
CA TYR A 785 16.13 -1.12 -20.11
C TYR A 785 16.84 -0.72 -21.41
N GLU A 786 18.17 -0.59 -21.36
CA GLU A 786 19.08 -0.34 -22.50
C GLU A 786 18.71 0.88 -23.38
N ARG A 787 18.05 1.89 -22.78
CA ARG A 787 17.51 3.11 -23.42
C ARG A 787 18.02 4.41 -22.78
N GLU A 788 19.28 4.45 -22.39
CA GLU A 788 19.87 5.51 -21.52
C GLU A 788 19.64 6.94 -22.04
N GLN A 789 19.73 7.17 -23.35
CA GLN A 789 19.48 8.50 -23.96
C GLN A 789 18.01 8.93 -23.84
N VAL A 790 17.06 8.02 -24.12
CA VAL A 790 15.62 8.29 -24.02
C VAL A 790 15.24 8.58 -22.57
N LEU A 791 15.85 7.87 -21.61
CA LEU A 791 15.72 8.17 -20.19
C LEU A 791 16.19 9.59 -19.85
N MET A 792 17.36 10.04 -20.33
CA MET A 792 17.86 11.39 -20.01
C MET A 792 17.00 12.49 -20.62
N ASP A 793 16.50 12.31 -21.85
CA ASP A 793 15.52 13.21 -22.45
C ASP A 793 14.22 13.28 -21.62
N SER A 794 13.70 12.12 -21.22
CA SER A 794 12.47 12.02 -20.42
C SER A 794 12.64 12.57 -19.00
N LEU A 795 13.83 12.44 -18.40
CA LEU A 795 14.17 13.11 -17.13
C LEU A 795 14.27 14.63 -17.33
N GLY A 796 14.98 15.10 -18.37
CA GLY A 796 15.17 16.53 -18.64
C GLY A 796 13.86 17.31 -18.78
N ARG A 797 12.80 16.67 -19.33
CA ARG A 797 11.44 17.21 -19.43
C ARG A 797 10.73 17.43 -18.09
N LEU A 798 11.23 16.89 -16.98
CA LEU A 798 10.66 17.04 -15.63
C LEU A 798 11.26 18.22 -14.85
N TYR A 799 12.19 18.97 -15.45
CA TYR A 799 12.82 20.13 -14.85
C TYR A 799 11.76 21.17 -14.42
N GLY A 800 11.71 21.46 -13.12
CA GLY A 800 10.80 22.47 -12.57
C GLY A 800 9.34 22.01 -12.37
N LEU A 801 9.02 20.72 -12.53
CA LEU A 801 7.67 20.18 -12.31
C LEU A 801 7.15 20.45 -10.87
N PRO A 802 6.08 21.27 -10.69
CA PRO A 802 5.53 21.52 -9.37
C PRO A 802 5.03 20.25 -8.68
N TYR A 803 5.13 20.23 -7.34
CA TYR A 803 4.68 19.12 -6.47
C TYR A 803 5.33 17.74 -6.71
N LEU A 804 6.39 17.65 -7.51
CA LEU A 804 7.27 16.48 -7.58
C LEU A 804 8.12 16.36 -6.31
N HIS A 805 8.18 15.16 -5.73
CA HIS A 805 9.05 14.86 -4.56
C HIS A 805 10.42 14.37 -5.00
N LYS A 806 10.44 13.39 -5.91
CA LYS A 806 11.59 12.57 -6.29
C LYS A 806 11.26 11.82 -7.58
N VAL A 807 12.29 11.47 -8.35
CA VAL A 807 12.18 10.46 -9.41
C VAL A 807 12.95 9.21 -8.99
N VAL A 808 12.31 8.05 -9.09
CA VAL A 808 12.92 6.74 -8.85
C VAL A 808 13.08 6.05 -10.19
N VAL A 809 14.33 5.84 -10.60
CA VAL A 809 14.68 5.13 -11.84
C VAL A 809 14.98 3.68 -11.47
N VAL A 810 14.11 2.77 -11.90
CA VAL A 810 14.27 1.32 -11.74
C VAL A 810 15.12 0.80 -12.88
N TRP A 811 16.38 0.51 -12.58
CA TRP A 811 17.39 0.13 -13.54
C TRP A 811 17.34 -1.38 -13.80
N ASN A 812 16.64 -1.79 -14.87
CA ASN A 812 16.48 -3.20 -15.24
C ASN A 812 17.64 -3.76 -16.07
N SER A 813 18.51 -2.91 -16.62
CA SER A 813 19.66 -3.35 -17.41
C SER A 813 20.69 -4.12 -16.55
N PRO A 814 21.28 -5.21 -17.07
CA PRO A 814 22.27 -6.00 -16.33
C PRO A 814 23.62 -5.29 -16.18
N LYS A 815 23.94 -4.39 -17.11
CA LYS A 815 25.07 -3.47 -17.05
C LYS A 815 24.68 -2.25 -16.17
N PRO A 816 25.61 -1.67 -15.39
CA PRO A 816 25.40 -0.33 -14.82
C PRO A 816 25.33 0.73 -15.94
N PRO A 817 24.83 1.95 -15.65
CA PRO A 817 25.01 3.10 -16.54
C PRO A 817 26.50 3.37 -16.77
N LEU A 818 26.81 4.01 -17.90
CA LEU A 818 28.18 4.44 -18.22
C LEU A 818 28.68 5.50 -17.23
N ASP A 819 29.96 5.48 -16.89
CA ASP A 819 30.58 6.42 -15.93
C ASP A 819 30.58 7.88 -16.43
N ASP A 820 30.49 8.09 -17.75
CA ASP A 820 30.40 9.41 -18.41
C ASP A 820 28.96 9.86 -18.70
N LEU A 821 27.96 9.02 -18.41
CA LEU A 821 26.54 9.33 -18.60
C LEU A 821 26.13 10.53 -17.74
N ARG A 822 25.67 11.61 -18.40
CA ARG A 822 25.25 12.83 -17.72
C ARG A 822 23.77 12.79 -17.36
N TRP A 823 23.48 13.09 -16.09
CA TRP A 823 22.12 13.10 -15.53
C TRP A 823 21.63 14.56 -15.43
N PRO A 824 20.43 14.90 -15.94
CA PRO A 824 19.93 16.27 -15.90
C PRO A 824 19.56 16.68 -14.46
N ASP A 825 19.90 17.90 -14.07
CA ASP A 825 19.55 18.43 -12.75
C ASP A 825 18.10 18.95 -12.71
N ILE A 826 17.14 18.04 -12.53
CA ILE A 826 15.69 18.32 -12.57
C ILE A 826 15.15 19.15 -11.38
N GLY A 827 16.01 19.54 -10.43
CA GLY A 827 15.65 20.31 -9.23
C GLY A 827 15.12 19.47 -8.05
N VAL A 828 14.89 18.16 -8.25
CA VAL A 828 14.56 17.18 -7.20
C VAL A 828 15.55 16.00 -7.20
N PRO A 829 15.63 15.19 -6.14
CA PRO A 829 16.50 14.02 -6.12
C PRO A 829 16.07 12.96 -7.17
N VAL A 830 17.05 12.40 -7.87
CA VAL A 830 16.89 11.19 -8.70
C VAL A 830 17.54 10.03 -7.98
N ALA A 831 16.76 8.99 -7.66
CA ALA A 831 17.22 7.77 -6.99
C ALA A 831 17.27 6.61 -8.00
N VAL A 832 18.47 6.15 -8.35
CA VAL A 832 18.67 5.08 -9.34
C VAL A 832 18.82 3.74 -8.63
N VAL A 833 17.77 2.92 -8.71
CA VAL A 833 17.61 1.67 -7.95
C VAL A 833 17.91 0.47 -8.84
N ARG A 834 18.87 -0.35 -8.42
CA ARG A 834 19.32 -1.53 -9.15
C ARG A 834 18.29 -2.66 -9.02
N ALA A 835 17.78 -3.15 -10.15
CA ALA A 835 17.02 -4.39 -10.17
C ALA A 835 17.95 -5.62 -9.99
N PRO A 836 17.48 -6.70 -9.34
CA PRO A 836 18.25 -7.95 -9.24
C PRO A 836 18.24 -8.76 -10.55
N ARG A 837 17.23 -8.54 -11.42
CA ARG A 837 17.05 -9.15 -12.74
C ARG A 837 16.15 -8.26 -13.61
N ASN A 838 16.22 -8.37 -14.92
CA ASN A 838 15.22 -7.77 -15.80
C ASN A 838 13.84 -8.42 -15.51
N SER A 839 12.84 -7.58 -15.25
CA SER A 839 11.47 -7.96 -14.90
C SER A 839 10.58 -6.71 -14.87
N LEU A 840 9.42 -6.73 -15.51
CA LEU A 840 8.49 -5.58 -15.45
C LEU A 840 7.89 -5.41 -14.04
N ASN A 841 7.83 -6.48 -13.24
CA ASN A 841 7.35 -6.42 -11.85
C ASN A 841 8.16 -5.46 -10.96
N ASN A 842 9.42 -5.17 -11.31
CA ASN A 842 10.29 -4.29 -10.52
C ASN A 842 9.73 -2.87 -10.31
N ARG A 843 8.92 -2.35 -11.25
CA ARG A 843 8.29 -1.03 -11.16
C ARG A 843 7.28 -0.89 -10.00
N PHE A 844 6.79 -2.02 -9.47
CA PHE A 844 5.78 -2.06 -8.40
C PHE A 844 6.31 -2.58 -7.06
N LEU A 845 7.63 -2.77 -6.91
CA LEU A 845 8.22 -3.09 -5.61
C LEU A 845 8.05 -1.89 -4.66
N PRO A 846 7.54 -2.06 -3.43
CA PRO A 846 7.31 -0.97 -2.49
C PRO A 846 8.63 -0.51 -1.86
N PHE A 847 9.45 0.17 -2.66
CA PHE A 847 10.75 0.66 -2.24
C PHE A 847 10.63 1.64 -1.06
N ASP A 848 11.59 1.54 -0.13
CA ASP A 848 11.73 2.46 1.00
C ASP A 848 11.93 3.92 0.57
N VAL A 849 12.67 4.17 -0.52
CA VAL A 849 12.89 5.50 -1.09
C VAL A 849 11.64 6.16 -1.71
N VAL A 850 10.52 5.45 -1.89
CA VAL A 850 9.25 6.03 -2.36
C VAL A 850 8.50 6.59 -1.16
N GLU A 851 8.61 7.90 -0.91
CA GLU A 851 8.15 8.51 0.35
C GLU A 851 6.76 9.17 0.27
N THR A 852 6.09 9.09 -0.87
CA THR A 852 4.77 9.72 -1.11
C THR A 852 3.65 8.69 -1.23
N GLU A 853 2.43 9.08 -0.87
CA GLU A 853 1.21 8.29 -1.12
C GLU A 853 0.93 8.11 -2.62
N ALA A 854 1.12 9.19 -3.38
CA ALA A 854 0.96 9.22 -4.82
C ALA A 854 2.22 8.72 -5.53
N VAL A 855 2.05 7.77 -6.44
CA VAL A 855 3.13 7.26 -7.31
C VAL A 855 2.65 7.35 -8.75
N LEU A 856 3.29 8.20 -9.54
CA LEU A 856 3.09 8.26 -10.99
C LEU A 856 4.06 7.28 -11.65
N SER A 857 3.55 6.16 -12.17
CA SER A 857 4.36 5.25 -12.97
C SER A 857 4.34 5.69 -14.43
N VAL A 858 5.51 5.66 -15.07
CA VAL A 858 5.76 6.18 -16.41
C VAL A 858 6.73 5.23 -17.12
N ASP A 859 6.49 4.92 -18.39
CA ASP A 859 7.44 4.18 -19.24
C ASP A 859 8.53 5.13 -19.77
N ASP A 860 9.76 4.67 -20.03
CA ASP A 860 10.88 5.57 -20.35
C ASP A 860 10.71 6.38 -21.65
N ASP A 861 9.84 5.92 -22.55
CA ASP A 861 9.45 6.59 -23.80
C ASP A 861 8.10 7.36 -23.74
N ALA A 862 7.44 7.43 -22.58
CA ALA A 862 6.13 8.08 -22.44
C ALA A 862 6.25 9.61 -22.30
N HIS A 863 5.73 10.34 -23.28
CA HIS A 863 5.78 11.80 -23.33
C HIS A 863 4.52 12.43 -22.70
N LEU A 864 4.67 13.05 -21.53
CA LEU A 864 3.62 13.81 -20.82
C LEU A 864 4.09 15.26 -20.57
N ARG A 865 3.16 16.23 -20.62
CA ARG A 865 3.47 17.61 -20.21
C ARG A 865 3.18 17.87 -18.73
N HIS A 866 3.76 18.96 -18.22
CA HIS A 866 3.54 19.48 -16.87
C HIS A 866 2.06 19.71 -16.51
N ASP A 867 1.26 20.25 -17.43
CA ASP A 867 -0.18 20.47 -17.23
C ASP A 867 -0.96 19.15 -17.12
N GLU A 868 -0.60 18.15 -17.94
CA GLU A 868 -1.22 16.82 -17.94
C GLU A 868 -0.91 16.05 -16.65
N ILE A 869 0.36 16.06 -16.21
CA ILE A 869 0.80 15.43 -14.96
C ILE A 869 0.05 16.03 -13.77
N LEU A 870 -0.08 17.35 -13.69
CA LEU A 870 -0.74 18.02 -12.57
C LEU A 870 -2.27 17.91 -12.61
N PHE A 871 -2.89 17.85 -13.79
CA PHE A 871 -4.30 17.49 -13.90
C PHE A 871 -4.53 16.05 -13.41
N GLY A 872 -3.70 15.09 -13.86
CA GLY A 872 -3.73 13.70 -13.41
C GLY A 872 -3.56 13.56 -11.90
N PHE A 873 -2.62 14.31 -11.30
CA PHE A 873 -2.40 14.32 -9.86
C PHE A 873 -3.62 14.86 -9.09
N ARG A 874 -4.23 15.97 -9.54
CA ARG A 874 -5.44 16.51 -8.90
C ARG A 874 -6.61 15.53 -8.94
N VAL A 875 -6.86 14.89 -10.08
CA VAL A 875 -7.92 13.86 -10.21
C VAL A 875 -7.60 12.63 -9.33
N TRP A 876 -6.33 12.22 -9.24
CA TRP A 876 -5.92 11.13 -8.35
C TRP A 876 -6.14 11.45 -6.87
N ARG A 877 -5.91 12.70 -6.41
CA ARG A 877 -6.11 13.09 -5.00
C ARG A 877 -7.56 12.90 -4.52
N GLU A 878 -8.53 12.96 -5.44
CA GLU A 878 -9.95 12.71 -5.18
C GLU A 878 -10.35 11.22 -5.39
N HIS A 879 -9.48 10.41 -5.99
CA HIS A 879 -9.75 9.04 -6.47
C HIS A 879 -8.61 8.06 -6.13
N ARG A 880 -8.02 8.21 -4.94
CA ARG A 880 -6.83 7.46 -4.45
C ARG A 880 -6.98 5.95 -4.49
N ASP A 881 -8.21 5.47 -4.40
CA ASP A 881 -8.56 4.06 -4.40
C ASP A 881 -8.57 3.44 -5.82
N ARG A 882 -8.25 4.21 -6.85
CA ARG A 882 -8.28 3.78 -8.27
C ARG A 882 -6.97 4.07 -8.99
N VAL A 883 -6.76 3.35 -10.09
CA VAL A 883 -5.76 3.73 -11.11
C VAL A 883 -6.30 4.94 -11.87
N VAL A 884 -5.52 6.02 -11.95
CA VAL A 884 -5.91 7.28 -12.62
C VAL A 884 -4.85 7.65 -13.65
N GLY A 885 -5.20 7.72 -14.93
CA GLY A 885 -4.20 7.91 -15.99
C GLY A 885 -4.78 8.05 -17.39
N PHE A 886 -3.89 8.13 -18.37
CA PHE A 886 -4.23 8.59 -19.73
C PHE A 886 -4.53 7.44 -20.74
N PRO A 887 -3.75 6.33 -20.79
CA PRO A 887 -3.93 5.30 -21.82
C PRO A 887 -5.05 4.31 -21.44
N GLY A 888 -6.30 4.68 -21.76
CA GLY A 888 -7.46 3.79 -21.61
C GLY A 888 -7.43 2.60 -22.58
N ARG A 889 -7.85 1.42 -22.11
CA ARG A 889 -7.98 0.15 -22.83
C ARG A 889 -9.20 -0.64 -22.33
N PHE A 890 -9.62 -1.67 -23.05
CA PHE A 890 -10.76 -2.50 -22.64
C PHE A 890 -10.49 -4.00 -22.84
N HIS A 891 -11.30 -4.81 -22.15
CA HIS A 891 -11.45 -6.24 -22.43
C HIS A 891 -12.80 -6.48 -23.11
N ALA A 892 -12.84 -7.41 -24.06
CA ALA A 892 -14.03 -7.79 -24.82
C ALA A 892 -14.23 -9.30 -24.81
N TRP A 893 -15.48 -9.76 -24.83
CA TRP A 893 -15.80 -11.19 -24.87
C TRP A 893 -15.93 -11.70 -26.31
N ASP A 894 -15.19 -12.75 -26.65
CA ASP A 894 -15.22 -13.36 -27.97
C ASP A 894 -16.29 -14.46 -28.06
N LEU A 895 -17.42 -14.12 -28.67
CA LEU A 895 -18.52 -15.03 -28.95
C LEU A 895 -18.24 -16.02 -30.09
N ASN A 896 -17.30 -15.70 -30.99
CA ASN A 896 -17.15 -16.37 -32.27
C ASN A 896 -16.08 -17.47 -32.24
N THR A 897 -14.94 -17.22 -31.59
CA THR A 897 -13.74 -18.04 -31.81
C THR A 897 -13.38 -18.98 -30.67
N ASN A 898 -13.71 -18.67 -29.40
CA ASN A 898 -13.40 -19.57 -28.26
C ASN A 898 -14.17 -19.34 -26.93
N HIS A 899 -15.08 -18.35 -26.81
CA HIS A 899 -15.63 -17.94 -25.50
C HIS A 899 -14.54 -17.49 -24.50
N ASN A 900 -13.70 -16.57 -24.97
CA ASN A 900 -12.52 -16.06 -24.26
C ASN A 900 -12.59 -14.52 -24.07
N TRP A 901 -11.80 -13.99 -23.14
CA TRP A 901 -11.58 -12.55 -22.99
C TRP A 901 -10.40 -12.07 -23.85
N ASN A 902 -10.65 -11.14 -24.76
CA ASN A 902 -9.66 -10.54 -25.63
C ASN A 902 -9.27 -9.13 -25.15
N TYR A 903 -7.98 -8.79 -25.21
CA TYR A 903 -7.49 -7.44 -24.92
C TYR A 903 -7.69 -6.54 -26.15
N ASN A 904 -8.25 -5.34 -25.98
CA ASN A 904 -8.49 -4.44 -27.09
C ASN A 904 -7.99 -3.01 -26.81
N SER A 905 -7.29 -2.45 -27.80
CA SER A 905 -6.68 -1.12 -27.78
C SER A 905 -7.28 -0.14 -28.81
N ASN A 906 -8.33 -0.55 -29.52
CA ASN A 906 -9.04 0.31 -30.45
C ASN A 906 -9.79 1.45 -29.71
N TYR A 907 -10.14 2.50 -30.44
CA TYR A 907 -10.93 3.62 -29.91
C TYR A 907 -12.36 3.17 -29.62
N SER A 908 -12.75 3.29 -28.35
CA SER A 908 -14.01 2.80 -27.78
C SER A 908 -14.60 3.86 -26.84
N CYS A 909 -15.94 3.85 -26.70
CA CYS A 909 -16.65 4.72 -25.77
C CYS A 909 -16.64 4.18 -24.32
N GLU A 910 -16.26 2.91 -24.13
CA GLU A 910 -16.05 2.28 -22.84
C GLU A 910 -14.60 1.84 -22.65
N LEU A 911 -14.13 1.79 -21.41
CA LEU A 911 -12.82 1.28 -21.02
C LEU A 911 -12.93 0.42 -19.76
N SER A 912 -12.04 -0.55 -19.58
CA SER A 912 -11.97 -1.40 -18.38
C SER A 912 -10.63 -1.30 -17.66
N MET A 913 -9.61 -0.73 -18.33
CA MET A 913 -8.23 -0.65 -17.88
C MET A 913 -7.64 0.72 -18.21
N VAL A 914 -6.69 1.18 -17.39
CA VAL A 914 -5.81 2.31 -17.69
C VAL A 914 -4.38 1.82 -17.53
N LEU A 915 -3.56 1.91 -18.57
CA LEU A 915 -2.22 1.34 -18.55
C LEU A 915 -1.29 2.12 -17.61
N THR A 916 -0.52 1.40 -16.80
CA THR A 916 0.37 1.97 -15.79
C THR A 916 1.59 2.69 -16.36
N GLY A 917 1.84 2.56 -17.67
CA GLY A 917 2.86 3.32 -18.40
C GLY A 917 2.65 4.84 -18.45
N ALA A 918 1.46 5.31 -18.07
CA ALA A 918 1.21 6.72 -17.75
C ALA A 918 0.01 6.82 -16.79
N ALA A 919 0.20 6.43 -15.52
CA ALA A 919 -0.86 6.49 -14.51
C ALA A 919 -0.36 6.72 -13.07
N PHE A 920 -1.15 7.45 -12.30
CA PHE A 920 -1.06 7.53 -10.85
C PHE A 920 -1.71 6.31 -10.18
N ILE A 921 -1.00 5.74 -9.22
CA ILE A 921 -1.45 4.69 -8.29
C ILE A 921 -1.08 5.09 -6.85
N HIS A 922 -1.82 4.57 -5.87
CA HIS A 922 -1.51 4.76 -4.45
C HIS A 922 -0.46 3.73 -3.98
N LYS A 923 0.55 4.16 -3.20
CA LYS A 923 1.68 3.32 -2.73
C LYS A 923 1.24 2.00 -2.09
N TYR A 924 0.10 1.98 -1.39
CA TYR A 924 -0.58 0.78 -0.87
C TYR A 924 -0.63 -0.37 -1.89
N TYR A 925 -1.01 -0.10 -3.14
CA TYR A 925 -1.16 -1.12 -4.18
C TYR A 925 0.17 -1.75 -4.62
N MET A 926 1.32 -1.07 -4.40
CA MET A 926 2.66 -1.65 -4.63
C MET A 926 2.96 -2.76 -3.61
N TYR A 927 2.59 -2.57 -2.34
CA TYR A 927 2.67 -3.62 -1.33
C TYR A 927 1.75 -4.79 -1.66
N LEU A 928 0.50 -4.51 -2.06
CA LEU A 928 -0.44 -5.57 -2.42
C LEU A 928 0.02 -6.34 -3.67
N TYR A 929 0.57 -5.66 -4.67
CA TYR A 929 1.15 -6.29 -5.86
C TYR A 929 2.34 -7.21 -5.50
N THR A 930 3.15 -6.80 -4.53
CA THR A 930 4.37 -7.56 -4.13
C THR A 930 4.09 -8.71 -3.15
N TYR A 931 3.12 -8.55 -2.25
CA TYR A 931 2.89 -9.47 -1.13
C TYR A 931 1.53 -10.18 -1.12
N HIS A 932 0.51 -9.65 -1.81
CA HIS A 932 -0.85 -10.22 -1.82
C HIS A 932 -1.27 -10.82 -3.17
N LEU A 933 -0.67 -10.37 -4.26
CA LEU A 933 -0.87 -10.93 -5.59
C LEU A 933 -0.16 -12.30 -5.68
N PRO A 934 -0.89 -13.41 -5.94
CA PRO A 934 -0.32 -14.75 -6.03
C PRO A 934 0.88 -14.81 -6.97
N GLN A 935 1.90 -15.60 -6.59
CA GLN A 935 3.20 -15.53 -7.25
C GLN A 935 3.08 -15.86 -8.75
N ALA A 936 2.21 -16.81 -9.08
CA ALA A 936 1.92 -17.24 -10.45
C ALA A 936 1.46 -16.12 -11.40
N ILE A 937 0.92 -14.99 -10.93
CA ILE A 937 0.70 -13.82 -11.80
C ILE A 937 2.03 -13.17 -12.16
N ARG A 938 2.88 -12.91 -11.17
CA ARG A 938 4.15 -12.20 -11.36
C ARG A 938 5.13 -13.05 -12.16
N ASP A 939 5.15 -14.35 -11.91
CA ASP A 939 5.88 -15.34 -12.72
C ASP A 939 5.39 -15.34 -14.18
N LYS A 940 4.09 -15.13 -14.44
CA LYS A 940 3.53 -15.05 -15.81
C LYS A 940 3.80 -13.71 -16.50
N VAL A 941 3.82 -12.61 -15.74
CA VAL A 941 4.29 -11.29 -16.20
C VAL A 941 5.76 -11.37 -16.62
N ASP A 942 6.57 -12.19 -15.94
CA ASP A 942 7.97 -12.43 -16.31
C ASP A 942 8.12 -13.43 -17.48
N GLU A 943 7.28 -14.47 -17.56
CA GLU A 943 7.27 -15.44 -18.67
C GLU A 943 7.01 -14.76 -20.03
N TYR A 944 6.12 -13.76 -20.05
CA TYR A 944 5.78 -13.00 -21.26
C TYR A 944 6.46 -11.63 -21.34
N MET A 945 7.17 -11.17 -20.30
CA MET A 945 7.69 -9.79 -20.19
C MET A 945 6.64 -8.72 -20.56
N ASN A 946 5.41 -8.91 -20.09
CA ASN A 946 4.22 -8.18 -20.53
C ASN A 946 3.13 -8.22 -19.43
N CYS A 947 2.04 -7.47 -19.59
CA CYS A 947 0.81 -7.57 -18.79
C CYS A 947 0.89 -7.20 -17.29
N GLU A 948 1.95 -6.54 -16.82
CA GLU A 948 2.05 -6.04 -15.45
C GLU A 948 1.00 -4.94 -15.18
N ASP A 949 0.72 -4.13 -16.21
CA ASP A 949 -0.33 -3.13 -16.25
C ASP A 949 -1.74 -3.74 -16.09
N ILE A 950 -2.02 -4.84 -16.79
CA ILE A 950 -3.26 -5.62 -16.67
C ILE A 950 -3.35 -6.21 -15.26
N ALA A 951 -2.27 -6.81 -14.75
CA ALA A 951 -2.24 -7.37 -13.39
C ALA A 951 -2.54 -6.32 -12.31
N MET A 952 -2.01 -5.10 -12.43
CA MET A 952 -2.33 -3.99 -11.51
C MET A 952 -3.80 -3.55 -11.63
N ASN A 953 -4.36 -3.44 -12.83
CA ASN A 953 -5.78 -3.10 -13.01
C ASN A 953 -6.72 -4.19 -12.46
N PHE A 954 -6.36 -5.46 -12.63
CA PHE A 954 -7.05 -6.61 -12.04
C PHE A 954 -7.05 -6.54 -10.52
N LEU A 955 -5.89 -6.32 -9.90
CA LEU A 955 -5.71 -6.21 -8.45
C LEU A 955 -6.58 -5.08 -7.87
N VAL A 956 -6.47 -3.86 -8.39
CA VAL A 956 -7.22 -2.70 -7.89
C VAL A 956 -8.74 -2.92 -8.05
N SER A 957 -9.20 -3.36 -9.22
CA SER A 957 -10.63 -3.60 -9.48
C SER A 957 -11.19 -4.80 -8.69
N HIS A 958 -10.37 -5.78 -8.34
CA HIS A 958 -10.77 -6.90 -7.49
C HIS A 958 -11.01 -6.44 -6.04
N ILE A 959 -10.13 -5.60 -5.50
CA ILE A 959 -10.20 -5.06 -4.14
C ILE A 959 -11.36 -4.07 -4.03
N THR A 960 -11.36 -2.98 -4.81
CA THR A 960 -12.27 -1.86 -4.59
C THR A 960 -13.63 -2.01 -5.25
N ARG A 961 -13.77 -2.97 -6.19
CA ARG A 961 -14.96 -3.15 -7.03
C ARG A 961 -15.36 -1.89 -7.81
N LYS A 962 -14.38 -1.05 -8.17
CA LYS A 962 -14.56 0.14 -9.01
C LYS A 962 -13.72 0.04 -10.28
N PRO A 963 -14.21 0.58 -11.42
CA PRO A 963 -13.41 0.74 -12.63
C PRO A 963 -12.35 1.85 -12.45
N PRO A 964 -11.27 1.86 -13.25
CA PRO A 964 -10.26 2.92 -13.23
C PRO A 964 -10.81 4.27 -13.75
N VAL A 965 -10.01 5.33 -13.65
CA VAL A 965 -10.37 6.67 -14.14
C VAL A 965 -9.45 7.08 -15.29
N LYS A 966 -10.04 7.35 -16.45
CA LYS A 966 -9.32 7.98 -17.56
C LYS A 966 -9.32 9.49 -17.39
N VAL A 967 -8.15 10.11 -17.48
CA VAL A 967 -8.00 11.56 -17.65
C VAL A 967 -7.78 11.91 -19.12
N THR A 968 -8.14 13.12 -19.53
CA THR A 968 -7.82 13.64 -20.86
C THR A 968 -6.31 13.81 -21.06
N SER A 969 -5.83 13.43 -22.25
CA SER A 969 -4.49 13.71 -22.78
C SER A 969 -4.64 14.34 -24.16
N ARG A 970 -3.68 15.19 -24.52
CA ARG A 970 -3.65 15.92 -25.79
C ARG A 970 -3.00 15.13 -26.93
N TRP A 971 -2.33 14.01 -26.63
CA TRP A 971 -1.48 13.26 -27.57
C TRP A 971 -1.77 11.75 -27.61
N THR A 972 -1.39 11.12 -28.72
CA THR A 972 -1.20 9.66 -28.79
C THR A 972 0.25 9.33 -28.43
N PHE A 973 0.43 8.33 -27.57
CA PHE A 973 1.76 7.85 -27.19
C PHE A 973 2.43 7.18 -28.40
N ARG A 974 3.43 7.86 -28.97
CA ARG A 974 4.33 7.35 -30.01
C ARG A 974 5.73 7.90 -29.75
N CYS A 975 6.73 7.02 -29.68
CA CYS A 975 8.13 7.40 -29.53
C CYS A 975 8.76 7.59 -30.92
N PRO A 976 9.21 8.81 -31.32
CA PRO A 976 9.78 9.02 -32.65
C PRO A 976 11.22 8.48 -32.82
N GLY A 977 11.91 8.19 -31.71
CA GLY A 977 13.31 7.76 -31.68
C GLY A 977 13.56 6.35 -31.14
N CYS A 978 12.51 5.56 -30.88
CA CYS A 978 12.64 4.20 -30.39
C CYS A 978 12.82 3.25 -31.59
N PRO A 979 13.92 2.47 -31.68
CA PRO A 979 14.17 1.61 -32.84
C PRO A 979 13.31 0.34 -32.87
N VAL A 980 12.82 -0.09 -31.71
CA VAL A 980 11.80 -1.13 -31.51
C VAL A 980 11.00 -0.79 -30.24
N SER A 981 9.69 -0.95 -30.26
CA SER A 981 8.84 -0.99 -29.05
C SER A 981 8.29 -2.40 -28.79
N LEU A 982 8.06 -2.74 -27.52
CA LEU A 982 7.46 -4.03 -27.15
C LEU A 982 6.06 -4.25 -27.76
N SER A 983 5.40 -3.17 -28.20
CA SER A 983 4.09 -3.19 -28.87
C SER A 983 4.14 -3.36 -30.40
N GLU A 984 5.32 -3.39 -31.00
CA GLU A 984 5.52 -3.70 -32.43
C GLU A 984 5.67 -5.21 -32.71
N ASP A 985 5.78 -6.05 -31.67
CA ASP A 985 5.79 -7.50 -31.84
C ASP A 985 4.37 -8.04 -32.16
N ASP A 986 4.26 -8.86 -33.20
CA ASP A 986 3.02 -9.55 -33.60
C ASP A 986 2.47 -10.48 -32.48
N THR A 987 3.30 -10.92 -31.53
CA THR A 987 2.85 -11.69 -30.36
C THR A 987 2.22 -10.83 -29.27
N HIS A 988 2.56 -9.53 -29.18
CA HIS A 988 2.25 -8.67 -28.02
C HIS A 988 0.75 -8.66 -27.68
N PHE A 989 -0.10 -8.54 -28.69
CA PHE A 989 -1.55 -8.55 -28.50
C PHE A 989 -2.05 -9.94 -28.08
N GLN A 990 -1.50 -11.01 -28.68
CA GLN A 990 -1.85 -12.39 -28.35
C GLN A 990 -1.45 -12.75 -26.91
N GLU A 991 -0.30 -12.26 -26.43
CA GLU A 991 0.14 -12.37 -25.04
C GLU A 991 -0.82 -11.66 -24.11
N ARG A 992 -1.21 -10.40 -24.39
CA ARG A 992 -2.22 -9.71 -23.59
C ARG A 992 -3.57 -10.43 -23.56
N HIS A 993 -3.97 -11.09 -24.65
CA HIS A 993 -5.13 -12.00 -24.63
C HIS A 993 -4.89 -13.21 -23.72
N LYS A 994 -3.73 -13.89 -23.84
CA LYS A 994 -3.34 -15.02 -22.97
C LYS A 994 -3.29 -14.60 -21.49
N CYS A 995 -2.83 -13.40 -21.17
CA CYS A 995 -2.80 -12.84 -19.81
C CYS A 995 -4.19 -12.66 -19.23
N ILE A 996 -5.10 -11.95 -19.94
CA ILE A 996 -6.47 -11.75 -19.45
C ILE A 996 -7.17 -13.11 -19.29
N ASN A 997 -6.99 -14.05 -20.22
CA ASN A 997 -7.53 -15.40 -20.05
C ASN A 997 -6.88 -16.14 -18.87
N PHE A 998 -5.56 -16.12 -18.69
CA PHE A 998 -4.88 -16.75 -17.55
C PHE A 998 -5.30 -16.18 -16.17
N PHE A 999 -5.59 -14.87 -16.10
CA PHE A 999 -6.07 -14.22 -14.87
C PHE A 999 -7.58 -14.47 -14.59
N THR A 1000 -8.37 -14.88 -15.59
CA THR A 1000 -9.84 -15.05 -15.49
C THR A 1000 -10.31 -16.49 -15.57
N GLN A 1001 -9.73 -17.30 -16.46
CA GLN A 1001 -10.08 -18.70 -16.69
C GLN A 1001 -9.66 -19.56 -15.51
N VAL A 1002 -10.64 -19.84 -14.66
CA VAL A 1002 -10.88 -21.15 -14.03
C VAL A 1002 -9.62 -21.97 -13.72
N ARG A 1003 -8.84 -21.48 -12.73
CA ARG A 1003 -8.22 -22.24 -11.62
C ARG A 1003 -7.08 -21.48 -10.93
N ILE A 1004 -6.58 -20.38 -11.51
CA ILE A 1004 -5.25 -19.85 -11.15
C ILE A 1004 -5.25 -18.67 -10.17
N VAL A 1005 -6.26 -17.78 -10.20
CA VAL A 1005 -6.23 -16.58 -9.33
C VAL A 1005 -7.63 -16.16 -8.83
N PHE A 1006 -8.30 -15.23 -9.52
CA PHE A 1006 -9.48 -14.54 -9.01
C PHE A 1006 -10.79 -15.35 -9.18
N GLY A 1007 -10.84 -16.26 -10.15
CA GLY A 1007 -12.02 -17.09 -10.42
C GLY A 1007 -13.18 -16.38 -11.16
N TYR A 1008 -12.97 -15.14 -11.60
CA TYR A 1008 -13.86 -14.34 -12.47
C TYR A 1008 -13.05 -13.18 -13.09
N THR A 1009 -13.65 -12.35 -13.96
CA THR A 1009 -13.04 -11.06 -14.35
C THR A 1009 -13.32 -9.99 -13.29
N PRO A 1010 -12.31 -9.46 -12.59
CA PRO A 1010 -12.51 -8.37 -11.64
C PRO A 1010 -12.65 -7.01 -12.31
N LEU A 1011 -12.24 -6.88 -13.58
CA LEU A 1011 -12.36 -5.65 -14.35
C LEU A 1011 -13.83 -5.22 -14.48
N LEU A 1012 -14.05 -3.92 -14.58
CA LEU A 1012 -15.36 -3.31 -14.75
C LEU A 1012 -15.26 -2.27 -15.87
N ASN A 1013 -16.24 -2.27 -16.77
CA ASN A 1013 -16.31 -1.25 -17.82
C ASN A 1013 -16.79 0.09 -17.24
N THR A 1014 -16.29 1.19 -17.80
CA THR A 1014 -16.71 2.55 -17.49
C THR A 1014 -16.67 3.42 -18.74
N GLN A 1015 -17.54 4.41 -18.78
CA GLN A 1015 -17.55 5.48 -19.77
C GLN A 1015 -17.05 6.81 -19.16
N TYR A 1016 -16.62 6.79 -17.90
CA TYR A 1016 -16.20 7.97 -17.16
C TYR A 1016 -14.80 8.45 -17.58
N ARG A 1017 -14.74 9.71 -18.02
CA ARG A 1017 -13.51 10.47 -18.24
C ARG A 1017 -13.54 11.73 -17.38
N ALA A 1018 -12.44 12.04 -16.71
CA ALA A 1018 -12.23 13.31 -16.05
C ALA A 1018 -11.58 14.33 -17.01
N ASP A 1019 -12.20 15.51 -17.12
CA ASP A 1019 -11.73 16.69 -17.85
C ASP A 1019 -11.58 17.87 -16.86
N SER A 1020 -10.91 18.94 -17.26
CA SER A 1020 -10.85 20.19 -16.47
C SER A 1020 -12.25 20.78 -16.27
N ILE A 1021 -12.55 21.34 -15.09
CA ILE A 1021 -13.88 21.90 -14.75
C ILE A 1021 -14.30 23.02 -15.74
N LEU A 1022 -13.33 23.72 -16.33
CA LEU A 1022 -13.55 24.77 -17.35
C LEU A 1022 -13.12 24.32 -18.76
N PHE A 1023 -13.00 23.01 -19.00
CA PHE A 1023 -12.68 22.45 -20.32
C PHE A 1023 -13.76 22.81 -21.33
N LYS A 1024 -13.34 23.35 -22.48
CA LYS A 1024 -14.20 23.87 -23.56
C LYS A 1024 -15.25 24.93 -23.16
N THR A 1025 -15.42 25.24 -21.88
CA THR A 1025 -16.25 26.33 -21.38
C THR A 1025 -15.79 27.67 -21.97
N ARG A 1026 -16.76 28.50 -22.39
CA ARG A 1026 -16.54 29.91 -22.69
C ARG A 1026 -16.61 30.67 -21.37
N ILE A 1027 -15.54 31.39 -21.03
CA ILE A 1027 -15.45 32.21 -19.81
C ILE A 1027 -15.25 33.68 -20.18
N PRO A 1028 -15.62 34.64 -19.31
CA PRO A 1028 -15.35 36.05 -19.51
C PRO A 1028 -13.85 36.36 -19.71
N HIS A 1029 -13.53 37.46 -20.40
CA HIS A 1029 -12.15 37.86 -20.70
C HIS A 1029 -11.30 38.20 -19.45
N ASP A 1030 -11.94 38.50 -18.31
CA ASP A 1030 -11.33 38.72 -17.00
C ASP A 1030 -11.13 37.42 -16.18
N LYS A 1031 -11.30 36.25 -16.81
CA LYS A 1031 -11.17 34.93 -16.19
C LYS A 1031 -10.28 34.02 -17.03
N GLN A 1032 -9.45 33.24 -16.35
CA GLN A 1032 -8.59 32.21 -16.93
C GLN A 1032 -9.14 30.82 -16.55
N LYS A 1033 -8.89 29.81 -17.39
CA LYS A 1033 -9.27 28.42 -17.10
C LYS A 1033 -8.35 27.81 -16.04
N CYS A 1034 -8.82 26.77 -15.35
CA CYS A 1034 -8.00 26.00 -14.41
C CYS A 1034 -6.80 25.31 -15.09
N PHE A 1035 -6.95 24.97 -16.38
CA PHE A 1035 -5.91 24.56 -17.31
C PHE A 1035 -6.28 25.15 -18.69
N LYS A 1036 -5.32 25.74 -19.41
CA LYS A 1036 -5.52 26.39 -20.72
C LYS A 1036 -5.79 25.38 -21.84
N TYR A 1037 -5.22 24.19 -21.71
CA TYR A 1037 -5.09 23.19 -22.77
C TYR A 1037 -5.81 21.84 -22.53
N ILE A 1038 -6.42 21.66 -21.35
CA ILE A 1038 -7.05 20.41 -20.82
C ILE A 1038 -8.48 20.70 -20.35
#